data_AF-A0AAD5UB58-F1
#
_entry.id   AF-A0AAD5UB58-F1
#
_cell.length_a   1.000
_cell.length_b   1.000
_cell.length_c   1.000
_cell.angle_alpha   90.00
_cell.angle_beta   90.00
_cell.angle_gamma   90.00
#
_symmetry.space_group_name_H-M   'P 1'
#
loop_
_entity.id
_entity.type
_entity.pdbx_description
1 polymer ?
#
loop_
_entity_poly.entity_id
_entity_poly.type
_entity_poly.pdbx_seq_one_letter_code
_entity_poly.pdbx_strand_id
1 'polypeptide(L)'
;MATRGKKSSYQFRQNLSFQADTPNFLKKLQNAEDEKKVTKPKEEANPNVNDELPSIEIGKSGISETEAKLFLELQHGADPEKRGLKRKELEDFKNLRKDEEIDLKKNQICEIGSNSKIKKAKNAKQPDKNISSKKIKNSNLLSFGDEEEAQVFGLKQDIKDNLYTVDDETILYPAGSNVLITQKGHRKFISVTEKGDSISSLTVSPDRHFLAIGEKGSRPSINVFDITSIRKRRTLYACSETISAKEFISLGFSSDSKYMAAQLCGPEWILHYYAWDKGKLIATINSHSDNPESTVLQVSVNPSDGTVIFVLGDNFVKQYRYTEGELLKIEVDVPKNVSNSIFKTHSWLNGDFVAIGTEDGKVLILNPGGSITQEIQINSTFLSKISLPASNNPSVMNQNICSSTHQMQQNLGASQSNSNFSIESIVVTNTGLIAGSKNGNIVCFDNSTDIETGNRKYIPNKKFLVPDGGVVRTMAIASTEAHLLVELESNQILKIPLIIKQEEQFDEIKFEAISEAFHHGQILGLDLCCRKPLLVTCSNDKSIRLWNYVTGQCELIKYYPEEAYSVSLHPSGLYLLVGFSDKLRFLNVLMDDFRFFKEFSIRGCKECKFSNGGHIFAAVHGNTIQVYSTWTFENICVLKGHNGKVKSLYWSPDDNFIVSAGADGAIYTWNIRDLKRESEYILKTCAFSSAICTPNGKVVYAVGSDKMVKEITESQVTCEFDGGIVATQICLSHSGKMLFVGTANGSIRSIKFPFTSDPDSFQEHFAHSGAITNLRMSFDDQYLFSASEDGCIYSFRVSEKEERGIKRERILLFADEILITKSDLEEKNVLMTEMQSTFNELKLEHEYQLRLKDLSFTDKLKELTETYSQEIEGLKILTSVLRTVKDKEEVKHEEEVMHVKATHGQELHEIESKYNSQLMAEYDKFQEAQTLMAMHQEDWLGQVKEFEFITQKMLQDTQAEYENKLKLKSAEISRLQEEMRQDSNEFAEMIRQNEEDIDIEIANLINKYEKKLRIEKDEGARLKGENGIMRKKFNTLTKDIDDNKSEIEKMRDDEKKLNFVISTLEKEILGLKKEVNSKNTVYFKLKLL
;
A
#
# COMPACT_ATOMS: atom_id res chain seq x y z
N MET A 1 -8.02 79.25 6.15
CA MET A 1 -7.65 80.66 6.43
C MET A 1 -7.55 80.83 7.93
N ALA A 2 -6.48 81.46 8.45
CA ALA A 2 -6.31 81.98 9.82
C ALA A 2 -6.54 80.99 11.01
N THR A 3 -5.97 81.19 12.21
CA THR A 3 -5.15 82.28 12.76
C THR A 3 -3.81 81.76 13.33
N ARG A 4 -2.82 82.65 13.46
CA ARG A 4 -1.61 82.46 14.30
C ARG A 4 -1.78 83.24 15.59
N GLY A 5 -1.31 82.69 16.72
CA GLY A 5 -1.09 83.43 17.97
C GLY A 5 0.31 83.13 18.53
N LYS A 6 1.18 84.15 18.63
CA LYS A 6 2.56 84.03 19.13
C LYS A 6 2.76 84.92 20.37
N LYS A 7 3.85 84.61 21.10
CA LYS A 7 4.50 85.33 22.23
C LYS A 7 4.08 84.81 23.61
N SER A 8 4.94 84.36 24.53
CA SER A 8 6.40 84.52 24.81
C SER A 8 6.79 85.75 25.64
N SER A 9 7.31 85.50 26.85
CA SER A 9 8.25 86.35 27.58
C SER A 9 9.22 85.47 28.39
N TYR A 10 10.47 85.92 28.53
CA TYR A 10 11.57 85.26 29.23
C TYR A 10 11.85 85.94 30.57
N GLN A 11 12.42 85.21 31.55
CA GLN A 11 13.38 85.64 32.59
C GLN A 11 13.66 84.44 33.55
N PHE A 12 14.84 84.22 34.16
CA PHE A 12 16.12 84.94 34.14
C PHE A 12 17.31 84.06 34.62
N ARG A 13 18.55 84.42 34.23
CA ARG A 13 19.85 84.25 34.93
C ARG A 13 20.43 82.86 35.34
N GLN A 14 21.68 82.64 34.90
CA GLN A 14 22.93 82.36 35.67
C GLN A 14 23.01 81.11 36.61
N ASN A 15 24.15 80.43 36.81
CA ASN A 15 25.53 80.58 36.27
C ASN A 15 26.38 79.31 36.55
N LEU A 16 27.45 79.09 35.75
CA LEU A 16 28.69 78.33 36.09
C LEU A 16 28.55 76.81 36.43
N SER A 17 29.56 75.94 36.26
CA SER A 17 30.73 75.94 35.36
C SER A 17 31.41 74.56 35.34
N PHE A 18 31.86 74.11 34.15
CA PHE A 18 32.92 73.12 33.87
C PHE A 18 33.48 72.23 35.00
N GLN A 19 33.08 70.96 34.99
CA GLN A 19 33.98 69.78 34.96
C GLN A 19 33.10 68.61 34.42
N ALA A 20 33.32 68.02 33.24
CA ALA A 20 34.52 67.43 32.63
C ALA A 20 34.81 65.99 33.10
N ASP A 21 33.88 65.08 32.80
CA ASP A 21 34.17 63.65 32.63
C ASP A 21 33.77 63.21 31.21
N THR A 22 34.80 62.90 30.42
CA THR A 22 34.80 62.26 29.10
C THR A 22 36.09 61.43 29.02
N PRO A 23 36.26 60.45 28.10
CA PRO A 23 35.44 60.16 26.92
C PRO A 23 35.08 58.66 26.76
N ASN A 24 34.59 58.28 25.57
CA ASN A 24 34.84 56.95 25.02
C ASN A 24 36.33 56.58 25.17
N PHE A 25 36.67 55.32 25.45
CA PHE A 25 37.56 54.50 24.59
C PHE A 25 37.72 53.04 25.09
N LEU A 26 37.89 52.14 24.12
CA LEU A 26 38.32 50.74 24.19
C LEU A 26 38.89 50.15 25.51
N LYS A 27 38.32 49.02 25.94
CA LYS A 27 39.05 47.83 26.41
C LYS A 27 38.28 46.59 25.98
N LYS A 28 38.80 45.70 25.12
CA LYS A 28 40.01 44.86 25.19
C LYS A 28 39.93 43.75 26.24
N LEU A 29 40.11 42.52 25.75
CA LEU A 29 41.34 41.78 26.06
C LEU A 29 41.85 41.09 24.79
N GLN A 30 43.18 41.01 24.66
CA GLN A 30 43.95 40.40 23.57
C GLN A 30 45.35 40.08 24.14
N ASN A 31 46.03 39.06 23.60
CA ASN A 31 47.37 38.55 23.97
C ASN A 31 47.35 37.71 25.28
N ALA A 32 48.14 36.65 25.49
CA ALA A 32 49.38 36.10 24.89
C ALA A 32 49.34 35.77 23.38
N GLU A 33 50.38 36.03 22.55
CA GLU A 33 51.78 35.52 22.52
C GLU A 33 51.87 34.09 21.94
N ASP A 34 52.75 33.75 20.97
CA ASP A 34 53.58 34.58 20.08
C ASP A 34 54.11 33.77 18.86
N GLU A 35 54.81 34.44 17.94
CA GLU A 35 55.82 33.94 16.98
C GLU A 35 55.48 33.01 15.77
N LYS A 36 56.02 33.44 14.61
CA LYS A 36 56.76 32.66 13.58
C LYS A 36 56.06 31.62 12.64
N LYS A 37 55.92 32.09 11.38
CA LYS A 37 56.68 31.63 10.18
C LYS A 37 56.48 30.21 9.57
N VAL A 38 56.04 30.24 8.28
CA VAL A 38 56.76 29.75 7.07
C VAL A 38 56.67 28.27 6.61
N THR A 39 55.89 28.10 5.53
CA THR A 39 56.03 27.16 4.37
C THR A 39 55.88 25.63 4.49
N LYS A 40 55.16 25.11 3.49
CA LYS A 40 55.23 23.77 2.85
C LYS A 40 54.80 22.53 3.67
N PRO A 41 53.95 21.70 3.04
CA PRO A 41 54.14 20.26 2.96
C PRO A 41 54.69 19.84 1.57
N LYS A 42 55.50 18.78 1.51
CA LYS A 42 55.79 18.04 0.27
C LYS A 42 56.22 16.60 0.62
N GLU A 43 55.61 15.65 -0.07
CA GLU A 43 56.01 14.23 -0.23
C GLU A 43 55.96 13.26 0.98
N GLU A 44 55.83 11.97 0.60
CA GLU A 44 55.84 10.71 1.36
C GLU A 44 54.64 10.38 2.28
N ALA A 45 54.15 9.13 2.35
CA ALA A 45 54.19 7.99 1.40
C ALA A 45 53.10 6.95 1.78
N ASN A 46 52.68 6.15 0.80
CA ASN A 46 51.86 4.92 0.96
C ASN A 46 52.66 3.80 1.67
N PRO A 47 52.09 2.64 2.13
CA PRO A 47 51.10 1.84 1.38
C PRO A 47 50.08 0.95 2.14
N ASN A 48 49.35 0.15 1.35
CA ASN A 48 48.56 -1.06 1.63
C ASN A 48 47.05 -0.88 1.93
N VAL A 49 46.13 -1.60 1.26
CA VAL A 49 46.26 -2.53 0.11
C VAL A 49 44.97 -2.48 -0.76
N ASN A 50 45.02 -3.06 -1.97
CA ASN A 50 43.99 -3.01 -3.00
C ASN A 50 42.68 -3.78 -2.69
N ASP A 51 41.62 -3.48 -3.46
CA ASP A 51 40.73 -4.38 -4.24
C ASP A 51 39.30 -3.79 -4.30
N GLU A 52 38.52 -3.81 -5.39
CA GLU A 52 38.78 -4.02 -6.83
C GLU A 52 37.69 -3.28 -7.66
N LEU A 53 37.82 -3.21 -8.99
CA LEU A 53 36.84 -2.64 -9.94
C LEU A 53 35.68 -3.65 -10.25
N PRO A 54 34.48 -3.28 -10.79
CA PRO A 54 34.37 -2.61 -12.09
C PRO A 54 33.13 -1.72 -12.43
N SER A 55 33.28 -1.00 -13.55
CA SER A 55 32.31 -0.66 -14.62
C SER A 55 30.82 -0.41 -14.36
N ILE A 56 30.31 0.70 -14.93
CA ILE A 56 28.91 0.85 -15.37
C ILE A 56 28.91 1.23 -16.85
N GLU A 57 28.33 0.39 -17.71
CA GLU A 57 28.02 0.71 -19.11
C GLU A 57 26.51 0.83 -19.36
N ILE A 58 26.16 1.87 -20.12
CA ILE A 58 25.05 2.00 -21.09
C ILE A 58 23.92 0.96 -20.99
N GLY A 59 22.79 1.34 -20.38
CA GLY A 59 21.47 0.71 -20.54
C GLY A 59 20.49 1.63 -21.28
N LYS A 60 19.79 1.12 -22.30
CA LYS A 60 18.86 1.90 -23.13
C LYS A 60 17.42 1.84 -22.61
N SER A 61 16.71 2.97 -22.62
CA SER A 61 15.25 3.02 -22.69
C SER A 61 14.80 4.29 -23.43
N GLY A 62 14.03 4.15 -24.51
CA GLY A 62 13.56 5.29 -25.30
C GLY A 62 12.17 5.07 -25.87
N ILE A 63 11.25 5.97 -25.53
CA ILE A 63 9.87 6.21 -25.98
C ILE A 63 9.59 7.66 -25.51
N SER A 64 9.00 8.60 -26.25
CA SER A 64 8.97 8.90 -27.70
C SER A 64 8.44 10.35 -27.84
N GLU A 65 9.19 11.28 -28.43
CA GLU A 65 8.90 12.73 -28.34
C GLU A 65 7.68 13.24 -29.15
N THR A 66 6.88 12.35 -29.75
CA THR A 66 5.82 12.69 -30.70
C THR A 66 4.53 13.23 -30.07
N GLU A 67 4.22 12.90 -28.81
CA GLU A 67 2.95 13.31 -28.20
C GLU A 67 2.96 14.77 -27.70
N ALA A 68 4.07 15.22 -27.12
CA ALA A 68 4.22 16.58 -26.58
C ALA A 68 4.02 17.68 -27.64
N LYS A 69 4.29 17.37 -28.91
CA LYS A 69 4.20 18.33 -30.02
C LYS A 69 2.78 18.49 -30.59
N LEU A 70 1.90 17.50 -30.41
CA LEU A 70 0.51 17.58 -30.91
C LEU A 70 -0.41 18.38 -29.97
N PHE A 71 -0.03 18.54 -28.71
CA PHE A 71 -0.88 19.17 -27.69
C PHE A 71 -0.88 20.71 -27.74
N LEU A 72 0.14 21.33 -28.32
CA LEU A 72 0.30 22.80 -28.34
C LEU A 72 -0.44 23.52 -29.47
N GLU A 73 -0.66 22.90 -30.63
CA GLU A 73 -1.24 23.58 -31.81
C GLU A 73 -2.78 23.70 -31.80
N LEU A 74 -3.46 23.18 -30.77
CA LEU A 74 -4.93 23.13 -30.70
C LEU A 74 -5.61 24.36 -30.06
N GLN A 75 -4.87 25.43 -29.76
CA GLN A 75 -5.36 26.60 -29.03
C GLN A 75 -5.57 27.89 -29.86
N HIS A 76 -5.39 27.85 -31.19
CA HIS A 76 -5.69 29.00 -32.08
C HIS A 76 -6.80 28.64 -33.09
N GLY A 77 -7.70 29.60 -33.33
CA GLY A 77 -9.09 29.29 -33.70
C GLY A 77 -9.54 29.57 -35.14
N ALA A 78 -10.84 29.33 -35.34
CA ALA A 78 -11.69 29.74 -36.47
C ALA A 78 -11.30 29.27 -37.89
N ASP A 79 -11.93 28.18 -38.36
CA ASP A 79 -12.62 28.21 -39.67
C ASP A 79 -13.62 27.03 -39.83
N PRO A 80 -14.83 27.20 -40.41
CA PRO A 80 -15.81 26.10 -40.51
C PRO A 80 -15.50 25.04 -41.58
N GLU A 81 -14.95 25.44 -42.74
CA GLU A 81 -14.92 24.57 -43.94
C GLU A 81 -13.97 23.37 -43.83
N LYS A 82 -12.91 23.47 -43.00
CA LYS A 82 -11.93 22.39 -42.82
C LYS A 82 -12.48 21.15 -42.09
N ARG A 83 -13.74 21.19 -41.61
CA ARG A 83 -14.45 20.00 -41.06
C ARG A 83 -14.69 18.90 -42.10
N GLY A 84 -14.66 19.20 -43.40
CA GLY A 84 -14.81 18.21 -44.47
C GLY A 84 -13.63 17.23 -44.60
N LEU A 85 -12.40 17.74 -44.62
CA LEU A 85 -11.21 16.92 -44.87
C LEU A 85 -10.80 16.08 -43.65
N LYS A 86 -10.83 16.66 -42.44
CA LYS A 86 -10.42 15.98 -41.20
C LYS A 86 -11.27 14.76 -40.80
N ARG A 87 -12.37 14.47 -41.52
CA ARG A 87 -13.10 13.19 -41.37
C ARG A 87 -12.43 12.02 -42.07
N LYS A 88 -11.77 12.21 -43.23
CA LYS A 88 -11.04 11.14 -43.92
C LYS A 88 -9.81 10.71 -43.15
N GLU A 89 -8.98 11.67 -42.74
CA GLU A 89 -7.73 11.44 -42.00
C GLU A 89 -7.98 10.64 -40.70
N LEU A 90 -9.15 10.78 -40.09
CA LEU A 90 -9.57 10.04 -38.88
C LEU A 90 -10.17 8.65 -39.18
N GLU A 91 -10.66 8.39 -40.39
CA GLU A 91 -11.04 7.05 -40.86
C GLU A 91 -9.79 6.27 -41.28
N ASP A 92 -8.84 6.90 -41.98
CA ASP A 92 -7.57 6.31 -42.37
C ASP A 92 -6.74 5.88 -41.13
N PHE A 93 -6.66 6.73 -40.09
CA PHE A 93 -6.03 6.37 -38.81
C PHE A 93 -6.75 5.24 -38.04
N LYS A 94 -8.04 5.00 -38.30
CA LYS A 94 -8.78 3.86 -37.73
C LYS A 94 -8.61 2.57 -38.51
N ASN A 95 -8.23 2.65 -39.80
CA ASN A 95 -7.91 1.48 -40.59
C ASN A 95 -6.52 0.93 -40.26
N LEU A 96 -5.50 1.78 -40.03
CA LEU A 96 -4.16 1.30 -39.63
C LEU A 96 -4.13 0.46 -38.34
N ARG A 97 -5.11 0.58 -37.44
CA ARG A 97 -5.23 -0.28 -36.24
C ARG A 97 -5.92 -1.64 -36.48
N LYS A 98 -6.21 -2.03 -37.72
CA LYS A 98 -6.74 -3.36 -38.06
C LYS A 98 -5.71 -4.30 -38.69
N ASP A 99 -4.59 -3.77 -39.17
CA ASP A 99 -3.62 -4.56 -39.95
C ASP A 99 -2.50 -5.17 -39.09
N GLU A 100 -2.42 -4.86 -37.79
CA GLU A 100 -1.45 -5.46 -36.85
C GLU A 100 -1.95 -6.75 -36.14
N GLU A 101 -3.20 -7.20 -36.36
CA GLU A 101 -3.75 -8.43 -35.76
C GLU A 101 -4.00 -9.57 -36.77
N ILE A 102 -3.37 -9.52 -37.96
CA ILE A 102 -3.42 -10.60 -38.97
C ILE A 102 -2.04 -10.86 -39.61
N ASP A 103 -1.08 -11.41 -38.86
CA ASP A 103 -0.46 -12.68 -39.30
C ASP A 103 0.39 -13.37 -38.22
N LEU A 104 -0.01 -14.58 -37.80
CA LEU A 104 0.88 -15.65 -37.31
C LEU A 104 0.14 -16.99 -37.14
N LYS A 105 -0.59 -17.43 -38.17
CA LYS A 105 -1.17 -18.79 -38.24
C LYS A 105 -1.06 -19.43 -39.63
N LYS A 106 0.13 -19.96 -39.94
CA LYS A 106 0.36 -21.38 -40.36
C LYS A 106 1.77 -21.63 -40.92
N ASN A 107 2.44 -22.63 -40.36
CA ASN A 107 2.86 -23.87 -41.04
C ASN A 107 3.13 -24.91 -39.92
N GLN A 108 2.56 -26.13 -39.91
CA GLN A 108 2.82 -27.29 -40.78
C GLN A 108 4.25 -27.86 -40.62
N ILE A 109 4.49 -29.17 -40.44
CA ILE A 109 3.62 -30.36 -40.24
C ILE A 109 4.47 -31.50 -39.60
N CYS A 110 3.91 -32.72 -39.43
CA CYS A 110 4.50 -33.96 -38.83
C CYS A 110 4.51 -34.01 -37.28
N GLU A 111 4.03 -35.01 -36.52
CA GLU A 111 3.61 -36.43 -36.68
C GLU A 111 4.59 -37.42 -35.98
N ILE A 112 4.03 -38.54 -35.46
CA ILE A 112 4.69 -39.68 -34.79
C ILE A 112 5.21 -39.39 -33.35
N GLY A 113 5.00 -40.33 -32.40
CA GLY A 113 5.72 -40.28 -31.11
C GLY A 113 5.03 -40.85 -29.87
N SER A 114 4.57 -42.10 -29.87
CA SER A 114 4.07 -42.76 -28.66
C SER A 114 5.20 -43.09 -27.66
N ASN A 115 5.03 -42.79 -26.36
CA ASN A 115 5.07 -43.85 -25.33
C ASN A 115 4.70 -43.48 -23.88
N SER A 116 4.50 -44.55 -23.11
CA SER A 116 4.07 -44.59 -21.71
C SER A 116 5.18 -44.48 -20.65
N LYS A 117 4.82 -44.04 -19.44
CA LYS A 117 5.32 -44.40 -18.08
C LYS A 117 4.56 -43.50 -17.09
N ILE A 118 3.67 -43.96 -16.20
CA ILE A 118 3.75 -45.04 -15.22
C ILE A 118 5.04 -44.98 -14.36
N LYS A 119 4.92 -44.35 -13.19
CA LYS A 119 5.47 -44.90 -11.94
C LYS A 119 4.42 -44.77 -10.82
N LYS A 120 4.01 -45.90 -10.26
CA LYS A 120 3.32 -45.96 -8.97
C LYS A 120 4.37 -45.93 -7.86
N ALA A 121 4.11 -45.18 -6.79
CA ALA A 121 4.74 -45.40 -5.50
C ALA A 121 3.63 -45.42 -4.44
N LYS A 122 3.26 -46.62 -3.97
CA LYS A 122 2.48 -46.77 -2.74
C LYS A 122 3.47 -46.73 -1.57
N ASN A 123 3.10 -46.07 -0.49
CA ASN A 123 3.00 -46.76 0.80
C ASN A 123 2.07 -45.99 1.73
N ALA A 124 1.45 -46.71 2.66
CA ALA A 124 0.43 -46.19 3.56
C ALA A 124 0.81 -46.47 5.01
N LYS A 125 0.39 -45.56 5.90
CA LYS A 125 -0.01 -45.89 7.28
C LYS A 125 -1.28 -45.12 7.61
N GLN A 126 -2.01 -45.63 8.59
CA GLN A 126 -3.43 -45.34 8.83
C GLN A 126 -3.61 -44.55 10.17
N PRO A 127 -4.83 -44.21 10.63
CA PRO A 127 -5.20 -42.81 10.77
C PRO A 127 -5.45 -42.37 12.22
N ASP A 128 -5.37 -41.06 12.46
CA ASP A 128 -6.03 -40.44 13.61
C ASP A 128 -7.33 -39.73 13.20
N LYS A 129 -8.30 -39.78 14.11
CA LYS A 129 -9.64 -39.23 13.90
C LYS A 129 -9.71 -37.80 14.41
N ASN A 130 -10.12 -36.87 13.55
CA ASN A 130 -10.98 -35.78 13.98
C ASN A 130 -11.94 -35.41 12.83
N ILE A 131 -13.22 -35.29 13.15
CA ILE A 131 -14.28 -35.05 12.17
C ILE A 131 -14.67 -33.57 12.27
N SER A 132 -14.07 -32.75 11.40
CA SER A 132 -14.61 -31.43 11.05
C SER A 132 -15.35 -31.52 9.71
N SER A 133 -16.44 -30.79 9.59
CA SER A 133 -17.36 -30.82 8.45
C SER A 133 -16.65 -30.56 7.12
N LYS A 134 -16.61 -31.58 6.25
CA LYS A 134 -16.29 -31.38 4.84
C LYS A 134 -17.41 -30.55 4.20
N LYS A 135 -17.14 -29.28 3.87
CA LYS A 135 -17.99 -28.52 2.94
C LYS A 135 -18.09 -29.31 1.63
N ILE A 136 -19.26 -29.87 1.34
CA ILE A 136 -19.56 -30.48 0.06
C ILE A 136 -19.64 -29.35 -0.96
N LYS A 137 -18.81 -29.40 -2.00
CA LYS A 137 -18.83 -28.41 -3.08
C LYS A 137 -20.01 -28.69 -4.03
N ASN A 138 -21.20 -28.24 -3.67
CA ASN A 138 -22.32 -28.14 -4.61
C ASN A 138 -21.98 -27.04 -5.62
N SER A 139 -21.57 -27.44 -6.83
CA SER A 139 -20.97 -26.56 -7.85
C SER A 139 -21.97 -25.72 -8.66
N ASN A 140 -23.28 -25.89 -8.45
CA ASN A 140 -24.33 -25.44 -9.37
C ASN A 140 -25.34 -24.48 -8.68
N LEU A 141 -24.81 -23.51 -7.93
CA LEU A 141 -25.53 -22.37 -7.37
C LEU A 141 -24.91 -21.06 -7.89
N LEU A 142 -25.78 -20.15 -8.32
CA LEU A 142 -25.43 -18.74 -8.40
C LEU A 142 -25.34 -18.27 -6.94
N SER A 143 -24.24 -17.67 -6.55
CA SER A 143 -24.16 -16.94 -5.27
C SER A 143 -24.34 -15.44 -5.55
N PHE A 144 -24.37 -14.65 -4.50
CA PHE A 144 -23.91 -13.26 -4.63
C PHE A 144 -22.49 -13.21 -5.23
N GLY A 145 -22.08 -12.05 -5.73
CA GLY A 145 -20.65 -11.78 -5.90
C GLY A 145 -19.90 -12.05 -4.60
N ASP A 146 -18.58 -12.20 -4.65
CA ASP A 146 -17.79 -12.27 -3.41
C ASP A 146 -18.09 -11.02 -2.56
N GLU A 147 -18.18 -11.15 -1.23
CA GLU A 147 -18.83 -10.15 -0.34
C GLU A 147 -18.22 -8.74 -0.42
N GLU A 148 -17.05 -8.61 -1.03
CA GLU A 148 -16.35 -7.38 -1.40
C GLU A 148 -17.10 -6.50 -2.44
N GLU A 149 -18.06 -7.03 -3.22
CA GLU A 149 -18.82 -6.26 -4.23
C GLU A 149 -20.17 -5.68 -3.74
N ALA A 150 -20.55 -5.84 -2.47
CA ALA A 150 -21.76 -5.21 -1.94
C ALA A 150 -21.62 -3.68 -1.79
N GLN A 151 -22.72 -2.94 -1.89
CA GLN A 151 -22.77 -1.53 -1.48
C GLN A 151 -23.72 -1.37 -0.29
N VAL A 152 -23.34 -0.55 0.70
CA VAL A 152 -24.13 -0.34 1.92
C VAL A 152 -24.29 1.15 2.21
N PHE A 153 -25.51 1.54 2.54
CA PHE A 153 -25.90 2.90 2.90
C PHE A 153 -26.56 2.85 4.28
N GLY A 154 -25.83 3.22 5.33
CA GLY A 154 -26.27 3.07 6.70
C GLY A 154 -25.12 3.16 7.70
N LEU A 155 -25.46 3.54 8.93
CA LEU A 155 -24.55 3.55 10.07
C LEU A 155 -25.34 3.14 11.32
N LYS A 156 -24.78 2.25 12.15
CA LYS A 156 -25.47 1.73 13.34
C LYS A 156 -25.22 2.62 14.57
N GLN A 157 -26.29 3.23 15.08
CA GLN A 157 -26.25 4.18 16.20
C GLN A 157 -26.25 3.56 17.61
N ASP A 158 -26.71 2.31 17.76
CA ASP A 158 -26.86 1.68 19.09
C ASP A 158 -25.53 1.51 19.85
N ILE A 159 -24.42 1.54 19.11
CA ILE A 159 -23.07 1.32 19.60
C ILE A 159 -22.49 2.68 20.02
N LYS A 160 -22.08 2.81 21.28
CA LYS A 160 -21.28 3.96 21.73
C LYS A 160 -19.84 3.82 21.23
N ASP A 161 -19.19 4.95 20.93
CA ASP A 161 -17.81 5.03 20.43
C ASP A 161 -17.64 4.16 19.15
N ASN A 162 -18.56 4.35 18.20
CA ASN A 162 -18.74 3.59 16.95
C ASN A 162 -17.88 4.07 15.76
N LEU A 163 -17.33 5.28 15.80
CA LEU A 163 -16.53 5.87 14.72
C LEU A 163 -15.03 5.83 15.04
N TYR A 164 -14.21 5.32 14.12
CA TYR A 164 -12.74 5.30 14.25
C TYR A 164 -12.02 5.66 12.93
N THR A 165 -10.74 6.03 13.05
CA THR A 165 -9.81 6.28 11.95
C THR A 165 -8.68 5.24 11.95
N VAL A 166 -8.23 4.81 10.78
CA VAL A 166 -7.02 3.97 10.62
C VAL A 166 -5.83 4.83 10.20
N ASP A 167 -6.08 5.73 9.24
CA ASP A 167 -5.22 6.82 8.82
C ASP A 167 -6.10 8.07 8.61
N ASP A 168 -5.63 9.10 7.92
CA ASP A 168 -6.37 10.35 7.73
C ASP A 168 -7.44 10.30 6.61
N GLU A 169 -7.44 9.24 5.80
CA GLU A 169 -8.33 9.01 4.65
C GLU A 169 -9.18 7.72 4.80
N THR A 170 -8.83 6.84 5.72
CA THR A 170 -9.43 5.52 5.98
C THR A 170 -10.22 5.49 7.29
N ILE A 171 -11.52 5.23 7.20
CA ILE A 171 -12.49 5.40 8.28
C ILE A 171 -13.24 4.09 8.56
N LEU A 172 -13.48 3.79 9.83
CA LEU A 172 -14.15 2.60 10.37
C LEU A 172 -15.47 2.98 11.03
N TYR A 173 -16.57 2.33 10.64
CA TYR A 173 -17.88 2.44 11.30
C TYR A 173 -18.75 1.19 11.08
N PRO A 174 -19.64 0.82 12.03
CA PRO A 174 -20.54 -0.32 11.90
C PRO A 174 -21.78 0.00 11.04
N ALA A 175 -22.21 -0.96 10.22
CA ALA A 175 -23.43 -0.86 9.41
C ALA A 175 -24.17 -2.21 9.37
N GLY A 176 -25.33 -2.27 10.03
CA GLY A 176 -26.07 -3.52 10.25
C GLY A 176 -25.27 -4.50 11.11
N SER A 177 -24.99 -5.69 10.57
CA SER A 177 -24.21 -6.74 11.25
C SER A 177 -22.72 -6.78 10.86
N ASN A 178 -22.26 -5.84 10.02
CA ASN A 178 -20.89 -5.79 9.51
C ASN A 178 -20.19 -4.47 9.88
N VAL A 179 -18.86 -4.42 9.76
CA VAL A 179 -18.09 -3.17 9.89
C VAL A 179 -17.54 -2.74 8.54
N LEU A 180 -17.73 -1.47 8.20
CA LEU A 180 -17.24 -0.84 6.98
C LEU A 180 -15.87 -0.20 7.23
N ILE A 181 -14.92 -0.48 6.34
CA ILE A 181 -13.71 0.32 6.12
C ILE A 181 -13.95 1.14 4.85
N THR A 182 -13.98 2.47 4.95
CA THR A 182 -14.14 3.37 3.80
C THR A 182 -12.84 4.14 3.55
N GLN A 183 -12.32 4.10 2.33
CA GLN A 183 -11.12 4.82 1.88
C GLN A 183 -11.35 5.37 0.46
N LYS A 184 -11.34 6.70 0.30
CA LYS A 184 -11.56 7.40 -1.00
C LYS A 184 -12.78 6.91 -1.79
N GLY A 185 -13.90 6.68 -1.09
CA GLY A 185 -15.14 6.17 -1.67
C GLY A 185 -15.19 4.64 -1.88
N HIS A 186 -14.04 3.96 -1.98
CA HIS A 186 -14.01 2.49 -1.92
C HIS A 186 -14.37 2.01 -0.51
N ARG A 187 -15.26 1.02 -0.44
CA ARG A 187 -15.73 0.40 0.81
C ARG A 187 -15.25 -1.06 0.85
N LYS A 188 -14.80 -1.52 2.02
CA LYS A 188 -14.45 -2.93 2.30
C LYS A 188 -15.21 -3.38 3.53
N PHE A 189 -15.52 -4.68 3.58
CA PHE A 189 -16.34 -5.28 4.63
C PHE A 189 -15.50 -6.13 5.56
N ILE A 190 -15.68 -5.95 6.86
CA ILE A 190 -15.39 -6.97 7.85
C ILE A 190 -16.72 -7.69 8.13
N SER A 191 -16.87 -8.87 7.53
CA SER A 191 -17.97 -9.79 7.78
C SER A 191 -17.80 -10.38 9.19
N VAL A 192 -18.65 -9.97 10.14
CA VAL A 192 -18.43 -10.26 11.57
C VAL A 192 -19.10 -11.57 11.98
N THR A 193 -20.41 -11.66 11.79
CA THR A 193 -21.26 -12.62 12.52
C THR A 193 -21.69 -13.80 11.65
N GLU A 194 -21.20 -15.00 11.99
CA GLU A 194 -21.51 -16.27 11.30
C GLU A 194 -22.92 -16.83 11.65
N LYS A 195 -23.76 -16.05 12.35
CA LYS A 195 -25.04 -16.49 12.95
C LYS A 195 -26.17 -15.46 12.93
N GLY A 196 -25.93 -14.23 12.47
CA GLY A 196 -26.91 -13.14 12.59
C GLY A 196 -27.12 -12.63 14.02
N ASP A 197 -26.18 -12.94 14.92
CA ASP A 197 -25.95 -12.17 16.15
C ASP A 197 -25.54 -10.73 15.77
N SER A 198 -25.74 -9.74 16.64
CA SER A 198 -25.55 -8.31 16.30
C SER A 198 -24.39 -7.65 17.03
N ILE A 199 -23.73 -6.68 16.40
CA ILE A 199 -22.62 -5.93 17.01
C ILE A 199 -23.16 -5.08 18.17
N SER A 200 -22.51 -5.19 19.35
CA SER A 200 -22.87 -4.45 20.58
C SER A 200 -21.86 -3.37 20.96
N SER A 201 -20.57 -3.57 20.69
CA SER A 201 -19.48 -2.66 21.08
C SER A 201 -18.31 -2.73 20.09
N LEU A 202 -17.61 -1.62 19.87
CA LEU A 202 -16.48 -1.54 18.94
C LEU A 202 -15.27 -0.86 19.62
N THR A 203 -14.05 -1.31 19.33
CA THR A 203 -12.83 -0.55 19.69
C THR A 203 -11.65 -0.88 18.77
N VAL A 204 -10.77 0.08 18.53
CA VAL A 204 -9.53 -0.05 17.74
C VAL A 204 -8.32 0.00 18.68
N SER A 205 -7.29 -0.79 18.41
CA SER A 205 -6.05 -0.78 19.20
C SER A 205 -5.26 0.53 19.00
N PRO A 206 -4.44 0.97 19.98
CA PRO A 206 -3.71 2.24 19.88
C PRO A 206 -2.68 2.29 18.72
N ASP A 207 -2.21 1.14 18.24
CA ASP A 207 -1.38 1.00 17.03
C ASP A 207 -2.19 1.00 15.70
N ARG A 208 -3.53 1.07 15.79
CA ARG A 208 -4.48 1.02 14.67
C ARG A 208 -4.36 -0.23 13.78
N HIS A 209 -3.82 -1.34 14.29
CA HIS A 209 -3.68 -2.60 13.56
C HIS A 209 -4.79 -3.62 13.85
N PHE A 210 -5.42 -3.56 15.03
CA PHE A 210 -6.44 -4.50 15.48
C PHE A 210 -7.78 -3.82 15.76
N LEU A 211 -8.86 -4.48 15.36
CA LEU A 211 -10.23 -4.09 15.64
C LEU A 211 -10.87 -5.16 16.52
N ALA A 212 -11.40 -4.79 17.67
CA ALA A 212 -12.17 -5.68 18.53
C ALA A 212 -13.66 -5.35 18.44
N ILE A 213 -14.46 -6.37 18.13
CA ILE A 213 -15.89 -6.28 17.89
C ILE A 213 -16.61 -7.18 18.90
N GLY A 214 -17.45 -6.58 19.74
CA GLY A 214 -18.32 -7.31 20.67
C GLY A 214 -19.61 -7.77 19.97
N GLU A 215 -19.97 -9.03 20.17
CA GLU A 215 -21.17 -9.65 19.60
C GLU A 215 -22.20 -9.92 20.70
N LYS A 216 -23.43 -9.44 20.50
CA LYS A 216 -24.61 -9.77 21.29
C LYS A 216 -25.11 -11.17 20.91
N GLY A 217 -25.15 -12.09 21.86
CA GLY A 217 -25.59 -13.46 21.59
C GLY A 217 -26.02 -14.24 22.83
N SER A 218 -26.32 -15.53 22.66
CA SER A 218 -26.62 -16.45 23.77
C SER A 218 -25.40 -16.71 24.68
N ARG A 219 -24.20 -16.55 24.13
CA ARG A 219 -22.92 -16.47 24.84
C ARG A 219 -22.11 -15.35 24.19
N PRO A 220 -21.97 -14.16 24.81
CA PRO A 220 -21.33 -13.04 24.14
C PRO A 220 -19.85 -13.30 23.84
N SER A 221 -19.44 -12.89 22.64
CA SER A 221 -18.09 -13.01 22.11
C SER A 221 -17.44 -11.65 21.85
N ILE A 222 -16.11 -11.64 21.79
CA ILE A 222 -15.32 -10.52 21.26
C ILE A 222 -14.46 -11.09 20.13
N ASN A 223 -14.76 -10.71 18.89
CA ASN A 223 -13.95 -11.08 17.73
C ASN A 223 -12.90 -9.99 17.48
N VAL A 224 -11.63 -10.37 17.53
CA VAL A 224 -10.50 -9.48 17.21
C VAL A 224 -10.05 -9.76 15.79
N PHE A 225 -10.10 -8.74 14.94
CA PHE A 225 -9.68 -8.73 13.55
C PHE A 225 -8.40 -7.93 13.36
N ASP A 226 -7.65 -8.30 12.33
CA ASP A 226 -6.52 -7.56 11.78
C ASP A 226 -7.04 -6.62 10.69
N ILE A 227 -6.90 -5.31 10.87
CA ILE A 227 -7.53 -4.30 10.01
C ILE A 227 -6.96 -4.35 8.59
N THR A 228 -5.65 -4.55 8.45
CA THR A 228 -4.94 -4.50 7.16
C THR A 228 -5.22 -5.73 6.28
N SER A 229 -5.41 -6.90 6.89
CA SER A 229 -5.70 -8.16 6.19
C SER A 229 -7.15 -8.62 6.27
N ILE A 230 -8.01 -7.94 7.03
CA ILE A 230 -9.42 -8.24 7.29
C ILE A 230 -9.65 -9.62 7.97
N ARG A 231 -8.58 -10.28 8.44
CA ARG A 231 -8.63 -11.63 9.02
C ARG A 231 -8.97 -11.62 10.51
N LYS A 232 -9.96 -12.41 10.90
CA LYS A 232 -10.25 -12.76 12.30
C LYS A 232 -9.02 -13.42 12.93
N ARG A 233 -8.36 -12.73 13.87
CA ARG A 233 -7.17 -13.19 14.60
C ARG A 233 -7.54 -14.06 15.80
N ARG A 234 -8.63 -13.75 16.50
CA ARG A 234 -9.13 -14.54 17.64
C ARG A 234 -10.59 -14.24 17.98
N THR A 235 -11.24 -15.19 18.65
CA THR A 235 -12.49 -14.99 19.39
C THR A 235 -12.22 -15.16 20.88
N LEU A 236 -12.68 -14.21 21.69
CA LEU A 236 -12.79 -14.33 23.14
C LEU A 236 -14.26 -14.58 23.51
N TYR A 237 -14.52 -15.17 24.67
CA TYR A 237 -15.87 -15.39 25.19
C TYR A 237 -15.95 -14.97 26.65
N ALA A 238 -17.14 -14.56 27.09
CA ALA A 238 -17.44 -14.42 28.52
C ALA A 238 -17.18 -15.72 29.31
N CYS A 239 -16.83 -15.56 30.58
CA CYS A 239 -16.52 -16.65 31.50
C CYS A 239 -17.79 -17.37 31.96
N SER A 240 -17.72 -18.70 32.07
CA SER A 240 -18.84 -19.58 32.44
C SER A 240 -20.03 -19.58 31.45
N GLU A 241 -20.85 -20.62 31.55
CA GLU A 241 -22.15 -20.77 30.86
C GLU A 241 -23.33 -20.36 31.76
N THR A 242 -23.01 -19.79 32.94
CA THR A 242 -23.96 -19.40 33.98
C THR A 242 -24.23 -17.90 34.05
N ILE A 243 -23.62 -17.08 33.19
CA ILE A 243 -23.84 -15.63 33.10
C ILE A 243 -25.08 -15.36 32.24
N SER A 244 -25.96 -14.47 32.72
CA SER A 244 -27.18 -14.02 32.03
C SER A 244 -26.96 -12.80 31.12
N ALA A 245 -25.88 -12.04 31.30
CA ALA A 245 -25.49 -10.94 30.41
C ALA A 245 -25.24 -11.44 28.98
N LYS A 246 -25.86 -10.78 27.99
CA LYS A 246 -25.89 -11.21 26.57
C LYS A 246 -24.94 -10.45 25.64
N GLU A 247 -24.25 -9.43 26.15
CA GLU A 247 -23.41 -8.54 25.35
C GLU A 247 -22.35 -7.81 26.17
N PHE A 248 -21.32 -7.34 25.47
CA PHE A 248 -20.35 -6.37 25.98
C PHE A 248 -20.81 -4.96 25.62
N ILE A 249 -20.78 -4.04 26.59
CA ILE A 249 -21.17 -2.62 26.41
C ILE A 249 -20.00 -1.81 25.86
N SER A 250 -18.81 -2.04 26.40
CA SER A 250 -17.62 -1.23 26.12
C SER A 250 -16.37 -2.08 26.22
N LEU A 251 -15.40 -1.77 25.36
CA LEU A 251 -14.13 -2.47 25.18
C LEU A 251 -13.00 -1.44 25.14
N GLY A 252 -11.86 -1.76 25.73
CA GLY A 252 -10.66 -0.91 25.66
C GLY A 252 -9.38 -1.73 25.65
N PHE A 253 -8.53 -1.52 24.65
CA PHE A 253 -7.17 -2.07 24.59
C PHE A 253 -6.22 -1.37 25.56
N SER A 254 -5.15 -2.05 25.99
CA SER A 254 -3.96 -1.42 26.58
C SER A 254 -3.11 -0.69 25.53
N SER A 255 -2.30 0.28 25.95
CA SER A 255 -1.36 1.02 25.09
C SER A 255 -0.29 0.15 24.42
N ASP A 256 0.02 -1.01 24.99
CA ASP A 256 0.96 -1.98 24.41
C ASP A 256 0.30 -3.00 23.47
N SER A 257 -1.01 -2.82 23.19
CA SER A 257 -1.89 -3.68 22.40
C SER A 257 -1.96 -5.15 22.82
N LYS A 258 -1.54 -5.57 24.01
CA LYS A 258 -1.58 -7.00 24.43
C LYS A 258 -2.76 -7.36 25.33
N TYR A 259 -3.27 -6.38 26.07
CA TYR A 259 -4.34 -6.56 27.04
C TYR A 259 -5.61 -5.84 26.60
N MET A 260 -6.74 -6.27 27.16
CA MET A 260 -8.06 -5.69 26.86
C MET A 260 -8.96 -5.75 28.09
N ALA A 261 -9.49 -4.60 28.48
CA ALA A 261 -10.63 -4.49 29.38
C ALA A 261 -11.92 -4.61 28.59
N ALA A 262 -12.89 -5.38 29.10
CA ALA A 262 -14.18 -5.59 28.47
C ALA A 262 -15.28 -5.65 29.53
N GLN A 263 -16.28 -4.77 29.39
CA GLN A 263 -17.38 -4.65 30.34
C GLN A 263 -18.62 -5.40 29.84
N LEU A 264 -19.09 -6.38 30.60
CA LEU A 264 -20.38 -7.03 30.35
C LEU A 264 -21.55 -6.14 30.78
N CYS A 265 -22.68 -6.33 30.11
CA CYS A 265 -23.98 -5.76 30.48
C CYS A 265 -24.49 -6.31 31.84
N GLY A 266 -25.56 -5.70 32.36
CA GLY A 266 -26.30 -6.23 33.50
C GLY A 266 -27.00 -7.58 33.18
N PRO A 267 -27.44 -8.32 34.21
CA PRO A 267 -27.47 -7.92 35.61
C PRO A 267 -26.14 -8.08 36.37
N GLU A 268 -25.17 -8.85 35.87
CA GLU A 268 -23.93 -9.13 36.62
C GLU A 268 -22.86 -8.03 36.52
N TRP A 269 -22.87 -7.21 35.45
CA TRP A 269 -21.96 -6.07 35.27
C TRP A 269 -20.47 -6.39 35.47
N ILE A 270 -20.03 -7.59 35.06
CA ILE A 270 -18.66 -8.04 35.28
C ILE A 270 -17.69 -7.37 34.30
N LEU A 271 -16.64 -6.77 34.85
CA LEU A 271 -15.43 -6.36 34.14
C LEU A 271 -14.51 -7.58 33.96
N HIS A 272 -14.20 -7.90 32.71
CA HIS A 272 -13.21 -8.88 32.31
C HIS A 272 -11.91 -8.20 31.84
N TYR A 273 -10.76 -8.73 32.24
CA TYR A 273 -9.45 -8.29 31.75
C TYR A 273 -8.70 -9.47 31.10
N TYR A 274 -8.46 -9.38 29.79
CA TYR A 274 -7.89 -10.44 28.97
C TYR A 274 -6.46 -10.13 28.53
N ALA A 275 -5.62 -11.16 28.48
CA ALA A 275 -4.48 -11.25 27.57
C ALA A 275 -5.03 -11.77 26.24
N TRP A 276 -5.51 -10.87 25.38
CA TRP A 276 -6.18 -11.26 24.13
C TRP A 276 -5.20 -11.89 23.14
N ASP A 277 -3.93 -11.46 23.18
CA ASP A 277 -2.80 -12.04 22.44
C ASP A 277 -2.64 -13.56 22.68
N LYS A 278 -2.91 -13.99 23.91
CA LYS A 278 -2.87 -15.38 24.38
C LYS A 278 -4.26 -16.02 24.41
N GLY A 279 -5.32 -15.25 24.21
CA GLY A 279 -6.71 -15.70 24.33
C GLY A 279 -7.10 -16.12 25.75
N LYS A 280 -6.42 -15.57 26.77
CA LYS A 280 -6.62 -15.96 28.17
C LYS A 280 -7.30 -14.82 28.94
N LEU A 281 -8.42 -15.11 29.57
CA LEU A 281 -8.98 -14.29 30.65
C LEU A 281 -8.03 -14.33 31.86
N ILE A 282 -7.60 -13.18 32.35
CA ILE A 282 -6.64 -13.07 33.44
C ILE A 282 -7.36 -12.86 34.76
N ALA A 283 -8.23 -11.84 34.81
CA ALA A 283 -8.90 -11.37 36.01
C ALA A 283 -10.35 -10.96 35.72
N THR A 284 -11.19 -11.02 36.75
CA THR A 284 -12.63 -10.72 36.71
C THR A 284 -13.07 -9.99 37.96
N ILE A 285 -13.87 -8.92 37.85
CA ILE A 285 -14.44 -8.23 39.01
C ILE A 285 -15.82 -7.65 38.68
N ASN A 286 -16.75 -7.62 39.64
CA ASN A 286 -18.01 -6.88 39.47
C ASN A 286 -17.71 -5.37 39.56
N SER A 287 -18.03 -4.61 38.52
CA SER A 287 -17.74 -3.17 38.47
C SER A 287 -18.89 -2.29 38.97
N HIS A 288 -20.11 -2.82 39.10
CA HIS A 288 -21.35 -2.11 39.44
C HIS A 288 -21.31 -1.37 40.79
N SER A 289 -22.02 -0.25 40.92
CA SER A 289 -22.11 0.47 42.20
C SER A 289 -23.10 -0.19 43.17
N ASP A 290 -23.08 0.23 44.44
CA ASP A 290 -24.04 -0.27 45.44
C ASP A 290 -25.49 0.20 45.18
N ASN A 291 -25.72 1.08 44.19
CA ASN A 291 -27.06 1.51 43.75
C ASN A 291 -27.59 0.59 42.62
N PRO A 292 -28.70 -0.16 42.83
CA PRO A 292 -29.27 -1.07 41.83
C PRO A 292 -29.79 -0.36 40.56
N GLU A 293 -30.11 0.94 40.62
CA GLU A 293 -30.57 1.70 39.45
C GLU A 293 -29.42 2.19 38.55
N SER A 294 -28.17 2.11 39.01
CA SER A 294 -27.00 2.57 38.26
C SER A 294 -26.61 1.63 37.11
N THR A 295 -25.95 2.16 36.11
CA THR A 295 -25.48 1.47 34.90
C THR A 295 -24.01 1.75 34.63
N VAL A 296 -23.30 0.80 34.02
CA VAL A 296 -21.93 1.00 33.53
C VAL A 296 -21.97 1.42 32.07
N LEU A 297 -21.32 2.54 31.74
CA LEU A 297 -21.42 3.20 30.43
C LEU A 297 -20.17 3.06 29.56
N GLN A 298 -18.97 2.98 30.15
CA GLN A 298 -17.71 2.99 29.41
C GLN A 298 -16.56 2.40 30.25
N VAL A 299 -15.62 1.70 29.59
CA VAL A 299 -14.37 1.25 30.20
C VAL A 299 -13.19 1.60 29.31
N SER A 300 -12.06 2.00 29.89
CA SER A 300 -10.80 2.11 29.16
C SER A 300 -9.59 1.83 30.05
N VAL A 301 -8.50 1.40 29.44
CA VAL A 301 -7.20 1.17 30.09
C VAL A 301 -6.38 2.47 30.04
N ASN A 302 -5.60 2.75 31.08
CA ASN A 302 -4.71 3.91 31.14
C ASN A 302 -3.61 3.80 30.04
N PRO A 303 -3.37 4.85 29.23
CA PRO A 303 -2.36 4.83 28.18
C PRO A 303 -0.89 4.73 28.64
N SER A 304 -0.57 5.20 29.84
CA SER A 304 0.78 5.12 30.44
C SER A 304 0.99 3.83 31.25
N ASP A 305 0.00 3.40 32.02
CA ASP A 305 0.03 2.20 32.87
C ASP A 305 -1.05 1.21 32.44
N GLY A 306 -0.69 0.27 31.57
CA GLY A 306 -1.60 -0.76 31.06
C GLY A 306 -2.22 -1.68 32.14
N THR A 307 -1.75 -1.63 33.39
CA THR A 307 -2.37 -2.33 34.53
C THR A 307 -3.57 -1.60 35.12
N VAL A 308 -3.72 -0.29 34.86
CA VAL A 308 -4.78 0.54 35.42
C VAL A 308 -5.97 0.62 34.47
N ILE A 309 -7.17 0.35 35.00
CA ILE A 309 -8.43 0.35 34.26
C ILE A 309 -9.37 1.36 34.93
N PHE A 310 -10.01 2.20 34.13
CA PHE A 310 -11.04 3.14 34.59
C PHE A 310 -12.41 2.74 34.04
N VAL A 311 -13.41 2.72 34.93
CA VAL A 311 -14.80 2.37 34.64
C VAL A 311 -15.68 3.56 34.98
N LEU A 312 -16.45 4.02 33.99
CA LEU A 312 -17.46 5.05 34.11
C LEU A 312 -18.85 4.42 34.17
N GLY A 313 -19.60 4.72 35.22
CA GLY A 313 -21.04 4.54 35.27
C GLY A 313 -21.79 5.87 35.17
N ASP A 314 -23.11 5.83 35.21
CA ASP A 314 -23.96 7.04 35.12
C ASP A 314 -23.73 8.03 36.26
N ASN A 315 -23.64 7.57 37.51
CA ASN A 315 -23.49 8.43 38.69
C ASN A 315 -22.25 8.08 39.53
N PHE A 316 -21.34 7.27 38.98
CA PHE A 316 -20.15 6.79 39.70
C PHE A 316 -18.97 6.57 38.76
N VAL A 317 -17.77 6.59 39.34
CA VAL A 317 -16.53 6.14 38.69
C VAL A 317 -15.80 5.15 39.59
N LYS A 318 -15.05 4.23 38.99
CA LYS A 318 -14.14 3.33 39.71
C LYS A 318 -12.85 3.14 38.93
N GLN A 319 -11.76 3.01 39.66
CA GLN A 319 -10.45 2.70 39.11
C GLN A 319 -9.96 1.39 39.70
N TYR A 320 -9.34 0.55 38.88
CA TYR A 320 -8.76 -0.73 39.28
C TYR A 320 -7.31 -0.80 38.84
N ARG A 321 -6.48 -1.55 39.57
CA ARG A 321 -5.14 -1.94 39.15
C ARG A 321 -5.02 -3.46 39.13
N TYR A 322 -4.52 -3.98 38.02
CA TYR A 322 -4.19 -5.40 37.86
C TYR A 322 -2.89 -5.75 38.59
N THR A 323 -2.93 -6.75 39.47
CA THR A 323 -1.77 -7.29 40.19
C THR A 323 -1.89 -8.81 40.34
N GLU A 324 -0.86 -9.54 39.89
CA GLU A 324 -0.63 -10.99 40.10
C GLU A 324 -1.80 -11.97 39.79
N GLY A 325 -2.82 -11.52 39.05
CA GLY A 325 -4.00 -12.32 38.68
C GLY A 325 -5.33 -11.71 39.11
N GLU A 326 -5.31 -10.69 39.97
CA GLU A 326 -6.50 -10.03 40.50
C GLU A 326 -6.60 -8.55 40.07
N LEU A 327 -7.79 -7.96 40.24
CA LEU A 327 -8.06 -6.54 40.01
C LEU A 327 -8.37 -5.86 41.34
N LEU A 328 -7.41 -5.13 41.89
CA LEU A 328 -7.56 -4.40 43.14
C LEU A 328 -8.24 -3.05 42.88
N LYS A 329 -9.28 -2.72 43.65
CA LYS A 329 -9.96 -1.42 43.61
C LYS A 329 -9.02 -0.33 44.15
N ILE A 330 -8.86 0.75 43.38
CA ILE A 330 -8.33 2.03 43.86
C ILE A 330 -9.52 2.88 44.31
N GLU A 331 -9.40 3.54 45.47
CA GLU A 331 -10.44 4.44 45.95
C GLU A 331 -10.39 5.79 45.23
N VAL A 332 -11.55 6.26 44.79
CA VAL A 332 -11.73 7.51 44.04
C VAL A 332 -12.84 8.28 44.74
N ASP A 333 -12.49 9.39 45.40
CA ASP A 333 -13.44 10.23 46.13
C ASP A 333 -14.01 11.32 45.23
N VAL A 334 -15.22 11.08 44.70
CA VAL A 334 -15.97 12.08 43.93
C VAL A 334 -16.74 12.99 44.89
N PRO A 335 -16.50 14.31 44.90
CA PRO A 335 -17.21 15.23 45.77
C PRO A 335 -18.73 15.16 45.63
N LYS A 336 -19.45 15.09 46.76
CA LYS A 336 -20.92 14.92 46.83
C LYS A 336 -21.75 16.02 46.15
N ASN A 337 -21.14 17.13 45.75
CA ASN A 337 -21.78 18.19 44.96
C ASN A 337 -21.82 17.85 43.45
N VAL A 338 -21.06 16.84 43.01
CA VAL A 338 -20.92 16.40 41.61
C VAL A 338 -21.59 15.05 41.38
N SER A 339 -21.77 14.22 42.42
CA SER A 339 -22.45 12.91 42.35
C SER A 339 -23.96 12.96 42.02
N ASN A 340 -24.52 14.14 41.79
CA ASN A 340 -25.90 14.32 41.32
C ASN A 340 -25.98 14.59 39.79
N SER A 341 -24.84 14.81 39.13
CA SER A 341 -24.76 15.04 37.68
C SER A 341 -24.50 13.72 36.96
N ILE A 342 -25.35 13.36 36.01
CA ILE A 342 -25.18 12.14 35.21
C ILE A 342 -23.96 12.31 34.28
N PHE A 343 -23.00 11.38 34.38
CA PHE A 343 -21.88 11.25 33.47
C PHE A 343 -22.30 10.60 32.15
N LYS A 344 -21.66 10.99 31.04
CA LYS A 344 -21.92 10.47 29.69
C LYS A 344 -20.72 9.75 29.08
N THR A 345 -19.54 10.36 29.20
CA THR A 345 -18.33 9.91 28.49
C THR A 345 -17.07 10.29 29.26
N HIS A 346 -15.98 9.54 29.07
CA HIS A 346 -14.65 9.88 29.61
C HIS A 346 -13.53 9.66 28.60
N SER A 347 -12.40 10.32 28.82
CA SER A 347 -11.18 10.14 28.02
C SER A 347 -9.91 10.43 28.84
N TRP A 348 -8.81 9.75 28.53
CA TRP A 348 -7.54 9.88 29.28
C TRP A 348 -6.72 11.08 28.79
N LEU A 349 -6.35 11.96 29.72
CA LEU A 349 -5.54 13.16 29.48
C LEU A 349 -4.09 12.92 29.94
N ASN A 350 -3.13 13.07 29.03
CA ASN A 350 -1.69 12.97 29.33
C ASN A 350 -1.31 11.70 30.13
N GLY A 351 -1.92 10.55 29.81
CA GLY A 351 -1.71 9.29 30.51
C GLY A 351 -2.52 9.14 31.80
N ASP A 352 -2.29 10.00 32.80
CA ASP A 352 -2.70 9.73 34.18
C ASP A 352 -3.95 10.51 34.67
N PHE A 353 -4.38 11.55 33.95
CA PHE A 353 -5.57 12.32 34.27
C PHE A 353 -6.79 11.82 33.47
N VAL A 354 -8.02 12.06 33.94
CA VAL A 354 -9.25 11.67 33.23
C VAL A 354 -10.16 12.88 33.04
N ALA A 355 -10.58 13.15 31.80
CA ALA A 355 -11.67 14.06 31.49
C ALA A 355 -13.00 13.29 31.52
N ILE A 356 -14.06 13.88 32.10
CA ILE A 356 -15.43 13.32 32.13
C ILE A 356 -16.42 14.37 31.65
N GLY A 357 -17.31 13.98 30.73
CA GLY A 357 -18.45 14.78 30.27
C GLY A 357 -19.73 14.45 31.05
N THR A 358 -20.53 15.48 31.36
CA THR A 358 -21.81 15.37 32.08
C THR A 358 -23.01 15.85 31.26
N GLU A 359 -24.20 15.39 31.64
CA GLU A 359 -25.47 15.86 31.06
C GLU A 359 -25.77 17.34 31.34
N ASP A 360 -25.24 17.88 32.44
CA ASP A 360 -25.33 19.30 32.82
C ASP A 360 -24.42 20.22 31.99
N GLY A 361 -23.67 19.69 31.01
CA GLY A 361 -22.76 20.46 30.17
C GLY A 361 -21.42 20.83 30.83
N LYS A 362 -21.01 20.10 31.87
CA LYS A 362 -19.69 20.25 32.50
C LYS A 362 -18.70 19.25 31.93
N VAL A 363 -17.47 19.71 31.73
CA VAL A 363 -16.27 18.86 31.62
C VAL A 363 -15.55 18.91 32.96
N LEU A 364 -15.34 17.73 33.55
CA LEU A 364 -14.65 17.53 34.83
C LEU A 364 -13.27 16.92 34.56
N ILE A 365 -12.25 17.32 35.31
CA ILE A 365 -10.90 16.76 35.19
C ILE A 365 -10.50 16.15 36.54
N LEU A 366 -10.16 14.85 36.52
CA LEU A 366 -9.73 14.08 37.69
C LEU A 366 -8.21 13.88 37.72
N ASN A 367 -7.65 13.96 38.92
CA ASN A 367 -6.30 13.50 39.24
C ASN A 367 -6.19 11.96 39.22
N PRO A 368 -4.95 11.42 39.17
CA PRO A 368 -4.70 9.98 39.31
C PRO A 368 -5.12 9.40 40.67
N GLY A 369 -5.30 10.25 41.68
CA GLY A 369 -5.86 9.93 43.01
C GLY A 369 -7.34 10.30 43.17
N GLY A 370 -8.09 10.44 42.08
CA GLY A 370 -9.55 10.59 42.08
C GLY A 370 -10.11 12.00 42.35
N SER A 371 -9.34 12.90 42.97
CA SER A 371 -9.80 14.27 43.25
C SER A 371 -10.02 15.10 41.98
N ILE A 372 -11.10 15.89 41.92
CA ILE A 372 -11.31 16.88 40.84
C ILE A 372 -10.25 17.99 40.92
N THR A 373 -9.58 18.30 39.81
CA THR A 373 -8.64 19.43 39.68
C THR A 373 -9.29 20.65 39.03
N GLN A 374 -10.16 20.43 38.04
CA GLN A 374 -10.81 21.50 37.28
C GLN A 374 -12.24 21.10 36.91
N GLU A 375 -13.17 22.04 37.07
CA GLU A 375 -14.56 21.96 36.59
C GLU A 375 -14.78 23.06 35.54
N ILE A 376 -15.26 22.69 34.37
CA ILE A 376 -15.48 23.59 33.23
C ILE A 376 -16.95 23.49 32.81
N GLN A 377 -17.77 24.48 33.19
CA GLN A 377 -19.16 24.57 32.74
C GLN A 377 -19.22 25.17 31.32
N ILE A 378 -19.62 24.37 30.34
CA ILE A 378 -20.02 24.85 29.02
C ILE A 378 -21.49 25.29 29.10
N ASN A 379 -21.76 26.53 28.70
CA ASN A 379 -23.11 27.10 28.57
C ASN A 379 -23.06 28.29 27.59
N SER A 380 -24.21 28.90 27.28
CA SER A 380 -24.30 30.04 26.35
C SER A 380 -23.37 31.22 26.70
N THR A 381 -23.26 31.57 27.99
CA THR A 381 -22.42 32.67 28.50
C THR A 381 -20.91 32.33 28.53
N PHE A 382 -20.57 31.05 28.53
CA PHE A 382 -19.20 30.56 28.35
C PHE A 382 -18.82 30.62 26.87
N LEU A 383 -19.67 30.05 26.00
CA LEU A 383 -19.46 30.02 24.55
C LEU A 383 -19.41 31.43 23.92
N SER A 384 -20.14 32.40 24.46
CA SER A 384 -20.11 33.80 23.97
C SER A 384 -18.83 34.56 24.32
N LYS A 385 -17.94 34.00 25.14
CA LYS A 385 -16.61 34.57 25.46
C LYS A 385 -15.50 34.02 24.55
N ILE A 386 -15.78 32.94 23.82
CA ILE A 386 -14.86 32.35 22.85
C ILE A 386 -15.14 33.02 21.50
N SER A 387 -14.12 33.64 20.91
CA SER A 387 -14.25 34.21 19.56
C SER A 387 -14.51 33.11 18.54
N LEU A 388 -15.66 33.18 17.87
CA LEU A 388 -15.89 32.39 16.66
C LEU A 388 -14.87 32.82 15.58
N PRO A 389 -14.33 31.87 14.79
CA PRO A 389 -13.80 32.18 13.46
C PRO A 389 -14.87 32.94 12.67
N ALA A 390 -14.51 34.06 12.03
CA ALA A 390 -15.46 35.13 11.73
C ALA A 390 -16.40 34.82 10.54
N SER A 391 -17.62 34.33 10.83
CA SER A 391 -18.73 34.21 9.87
C SER A 391 -19.46 35.56 9.67
N ASN A 392 -18.82 36.52 9.02
CA ASN A 392 -19.35 37.87 8.81
C ASN A 392 -20.11 38.03 7.48
N ASN A 393 -21.29 37.42 7.35
CA ASN A 393 -22.28 37.78 6.32
C ASN A 393 -23.71 37.32 6.68
N PRO A 394 -24.66 38.24 6.96
CA PRO A 394 -26.07 37.89 7.23
C PRO A 394 -26.95 37.90 5.96
N SER A 395 -26.35 37.74 4.76
CA SER A 395 -26.98 38.15 3.49
C SER A 395 -26.75 37.23 2.28
N VAL A 396 -26.31 35.98 2.50
CA VAL A 396 -26.29 34.96 1.43
C VAL A 396 -27.15 33.77 1.87
N MET A 397 -28.22 33.50 1.11
CA MET A 397 -28.96 32.24 1.25
C MET A 397 -28.19 31.13 0.53
N ASN A 398 -27.82 30.06 1.24
CA ASN A 398 -27.55 28.78 0.58
C ASN A 398 -28.87 28.13 0.19
N GLN A 399 -29.45 28.58 -0.92
CA GLN A 399 -30.44 27.82 -1.67
C GLN A 399 -29.74 26.63 -2.34
N ASN A 400 -29.50 25.56 -1.57
CA ASN A 400 -29.50 24.15 -2.00
C ASN A 400 -29.01 23.23 -0.86
N ILE A 401 -29.88 23.00 0.13
CA ILE A 401 -30.06 21.74 0.87
C ILE A 401 -31.41 21.82 1.60
N CYS A 402 -32.18 20.73 1.54
CA CYS A 402 -33.50 20.47 2.15
C CYS A 402 -34.27 21.63 2.84
N SER A 403 -35.09 22.36 2.09
CA SER A 403 -35.97 23.43 2.60
C SER A 403 -37.23 22.90 3.34
N SER A 404 -37.08 22.36 4.55
CA SER A 404 -38.24 21.88 5.34
C SER A 404 -38.15 21.90 6.89
N THR A 405 -37.22 22.63 7.51
CA THR A 405 -37.12 22.78 9.00
C THR A 405 -37.50 24.16 9.55
N HIS A 406 -38.02 25.07 8.71
CA HIS A 406 -38.42 26.44 9.08
C HIS A 406 -39.73 26.52 9.91
N GLN A 407 -39.77 25.89 11.09
CA GLN A 407 -40.83 26.15 12.10
C GLN A 407 -40.45 25.93 13.58
N MET A 408 -39.20 25.55 13.90
CA MET A 408 -38.75 25.28 15.29
C MET A 408 -37.85 26.36 15.91
N GLN A 409 -37.88 27.61 15.40
CA GLN A 409 -37.10 28.74 15.96
C GLN A 409 -37.94 30.01 16.16
N GLN A 410 -38.99 29.93 17.00
CA GLN A 410 -39.65 31.14 17.52
C GLN A 410 -40.32 30.91 18.89
N ASN A 411 -39.53 30.61 19.93
CA ASN A 411 -39.95 30.69 21.34
C ASN A 411 -38.73 30.70 22.30
N LEU A 412 -37.95 31.79 22.29
CA LEU A 412 -36.84 32.00 23.24
C LEU A 412 -37.32 32.76 24.49
N GLY A 413 -38.12 32.09 25.31
CA GLY A 413 -38.33 32.49 26.71
C GLY A 413 -37.07 32.22 27.54
N ALA A 414 -36.72 33.13 28.46
CA ALA A 414 -35.47 33.09 29.22
C ALA A 414 -35.45 32.03 30.35
N SER A 415 -35.49 30.75 29.97
CA SER A 415 -35.33 29.59 30.88
C SER A 415 -34.86 28.34 30.13
N GLN A 416 -33.68 28.42 29.49
CA GLN A 416 -33.05 27.22 28.91
C GLN A 416 -32.55 26.30 30.03
N SER A 417 -32.89 25.02 29.97
CA SER A 417 -32.30 23.98 30.82
C SER A 417 -30.88 23.66 30.37
N ASN A 418 -29.97 23.40 31.32
CA ASN A 418 -28.57 23.07 31.03
C ASN A 418 -28.42 21.78 30.20
N SER A 419 -29.41 20.90 30.20
CA SER A 419 -29.51 19.66 29.40
C SER A 419 -29.18 19.83 27.91
N ASN A 420 -29.40 21.02 27.36
CA ASN A 420 -29.09 21.30 25.95
C ASN A 420 -27.59 21.42 25.67
N PHE A 421 -26.75 21.49 26.72
CA PHE A 421 -25.30 21.54 26.64
C PHE A 421 -24.63 20.21 27.04
N SER A 422 -25.40 19.13 27.26
CA SER A 422 -24.90 17.78 27.57
C SER A 422 -23.69 17.39 26.72
N ILE A 423 -22.63 16.87 27.36
CA ILE A 423 -21.37 16.51 26.70
C ILE A 423 -21.42 15.04 26.31
N GLU A 424 -21.78 14.76 25.06
CA GLU A 424 -21.97 13.38 24.56
C GLU A 424 -20.63 12.70 24.25
N SER A 425 -19.63 13.46 23.77
CA SER A 425 -18.33 12.91 23.33
C SER A 425 -17.15 13.81 23.74
N ILE A 426 -16.03 13.20 24.13
CA ILE A 426 -14.75 13.88 24.43
C ILE A 426 -13.61 13.13 23.73
N VAL A 427 -12.80 13.87 22.98
CA VAL A 427 -11.58 13.38 22.33
C VAL A 427 -10.39 14.20 22.84
N VAL A 428 -9.21 13.57 22.94
CA VAL A 428 -7.98 14.19 23.44
C VAL A 428 -7.00 14.38 22.30
N THR A 429 -6.23 15.47 22.35
CA THR A 429 -5.14 15.77 21.39
C THR A 429 -3.81 15.86 22.12
N ASN A 430 -2.69 15.82 21.38
CA ASN A 430 -1.35 16.07 21.94
C ASN A 430 -1.24 17.44 22.65
N THR A 431 -2.10 18.41 22.30
CA THR A 431 -2.09 19.78 22.82
C THR A 431 -3.21 20.08 23.81
N GLY A 432 -4.22 19.22 23.99
CA GLY A 432 -5.49 19.65 24.57
C GLY A 432 -6.60 18.60 24.62
N LEU A 433 -7.85 19.06 24.70
CA LEU A 433 -9.06 18.22 24.61
C LEU A 433 -10.13 18.90 23.75
N ILE A 434 -11.01 18.10 23.15
CA ILE A 434 -12.14 18.53 22.33
C ILE A 434 -13.41 17.92 22.92
N ALA A 435 -14.38 18.75 23.28
CA ALA A 435 -15.68 18.34 23.81
C ALA A 435 -16.81 18.64 22.82
N GLY A 436 -17.61 17.62 22.49
CA GLY A 436 -18.80 17.72 21.64
C GLY A 436 -20.06 17.84 22.49
N SER A 437 -20.80 18.92 22.29
CA SER A 437 -22.04 19.22 23.02
C SER A 437 -23.27 18.82 22.20
N LYS A 438 -24.34 18.38 22.88
CA LYS A 438 -25.60 17.95 22.28
C LYS A 438 -26.24 18.96 21.32
N ASN A 439 -26.02 20.26 21.51
CA ASN A 439 -26.52 21.33 20.64
C ASN A 439 -25.55 21.72 19.49
N GLY A 440 -24.77 20.77 18.98
CA GLY A 440 -23.87 20.97 17.83
C GLY A 440 -22.63 21.83 18.09
N ASN A 441 -22.36 22.24 19.34
CA ASN A 441 -21.19 23.04 19.68
C ASN A 441 -19.99 22.12 20.00
N ILE A 442 -18.89 22.33 19.29
CA ILE A 442 -17.61 21.61 19.51
C ILE A 442 -16.61 22.63 20.06
N VAL A 443 -16.04 22.36 21.24
CA VAL A 443 -15.11 23.27 21.92
C VAL A 443 -13.76 22.59 22.10
N CYS A 444 -12.70 23.24 21.61
CA CYS A 444 -11.32 22.82 21.81
C CYS A 444 -10.68 23.62 22.95
N PHE A 445 -10.01 22.92 23.86
CA PHE A 445 -9.29 23.50 24.99
C PHE A 445 -7.81 23.14 24.90
N ASP A 446 -6.94 24.15 24.96
CA ASP A 446 -5.51 23.96 25.00
C ASP A 446 -5.05 23.69 26.45
N ASN A 447 -4.05 22.83 26.60
CA ASN A 447 -3.42 22.49 27.87
C ASN A 447 -2.35 23.54 28.23
N SER A 448 -2.64 24.40 29.21
CA SER A 448 -1.70 25.40 29.72
C SER A 448 -1.25 25.07 31.15
N THR A 449 0.04 25.15 31.44
CA THR A 449 0.57 25.00 32.80
C THR A 449 0.51 26.33 33.55
N ASP A 450 -0.26 26.39 34.63
CA ASP A 450 -0.40 27.58 35.46
C ASP A 450 0.90 27.84 36.24
N ILE A 451 1.53 28.99 36.02
CA ILE A 451 2.90 29.29 36.47
C ILE A 451 2.99 29.37 38.00
N GLU A 452 1.92 29.80 38.67
CA GLU A 452 1.92 30.00 40.13
C GLU A 452 1.69 28.70 40.92
N THR A 453 1.06 27.69 40.31
CA THR A 453 0.70 26.43 41.01
C THR A 453 1.33 25.18 40.41
N GLY A 454 1.91 25.26 39.21
CA GLY A 454 2.41 24.12 38.45
C GLY A 454 1.31 23.20 37.87
N ASN A 455 0.04 23.45 38.19
CA ASN A 455 -1.07 22.62 37.75
C ASN A 455 -1.39 22.86 36.26
N ARG A 456 -1.74 21.78 35.55
CA ARG A 456 -2.30 21.85 34.21
C ARG A 456 -3.73 22.39 34.26
N LYS A 457 -4.04 23.31 33.36
CA LYS A 457 -5.31 24.04 33.27
C LYS A 457 -5.72 24.10 31.81
N TYR A 458 -6.90 23.58 31.52
CA TYR A 458 -7.45 23.52 30.18
C TYR A 458 -8.23 24.80 29.92
N ILE A 459 -7.85 25.53 28.87
CA ILE A 459 -8.36 26.86 28.54
C ILE A 459 -8.99 26.81 27.15
N PRO A 460 -10.24 27.29 26.94
CA PRO A 460 -10.87 27.24 25.64
C PRO A 460 -10.09 28.09 24.61
N ASN A 461 -9.77 27.48 23.47
CA ASN A 461 -9.07 28.10 22.35
C ASN A 461 -10.02 28.33 21.16
N LYS A 462 -10.56 27.23 20.62
CA LYS A 462 -11.41 27.26 19.42
C LYS A 462 -12.83 26.78 19.72
N LYS A 463 -13.78 27.28 18.94
CA LYS A 463 -15.16 26.82 18.90
C LYS A 463 -15.59 26.59 17.46
N PHE A 464 -16.18 25.44 17.18
CA PHE A 464 -16.93 25.15 15.95
C PHE A 464 -18.42 24.97 16.29
N LEU A 465 -19.28 25.18 15.30
CA LEU A 465 -20.72 24.91 15.37
C LEU A 465 -21.09 24.07 14.15
N VAL A 466 -21.67 22.89 14.37
CA VAL A 466 -22.14 21.99 13.32
C VAL A 466 -23.26 22.68 12.50
N PRO A 467 -23.26 22.56 11.15
CA PRO A 467 -24.35 23.02 10.30
C PRO A 467 -25.72 22.53 10.78
N ASP A 468 -26.75 23.35 10.58
CA ASP A 468 -28.14 23.14 11.05
C ASP A 468 -28.31 22.90 12.57
N GLY A 469 -27.23 23.00 13.38
CA GLY A 469 -27.25 22.73 14.82
C GLY A 469 -27.36 21.25 15.18
N GLY A 470 -26.96 20.35 14.27
CA GLY A 470 -27.07 18.89 14.44
C GLY A 470 -26.39 18.35 15.70
N VAL A 471 -27.03 17.37 16.34
CA VAL A 471 -26.55 16.74 17.58
C VAL A 471 -25.30 15.91 17.32
N VAL A 472 -24.20 16.25 17.99
CA VAL A 472 -22.96 15.45 17.98
C VAL A 472 -23.17 14.20 18.84
N ARG A 473 -22.99 13.01 18.26
CA ARG A 473 -23.12 11.71 18.94
C ARG A 473 -21.75 11.14 19.34
N THR A 474 -20.82 11.07 18.39
CA THR A 474 -19.43 10.69 18.64
C THR A 474 -18.46 11.54 17.82
N MET A 475 -17.18 11.51 18.20
CA MET A 475 -16.09 12.19 17.49
C MET A 475 -14.85 11.28 17.46
N ALA A 476 -14.07 11.34 16.38
CA ALA A 476 -12.82 10.62 16.24
C ALA A 476 -11.74 11.53 15.62
N ILE A 477 -10.51 11.49 16.11
CA ILE A 477 -9.40 12.29 15.56
C ILE A 477 -8.58 11.48 14.54
N ALA A 478 -8.21 12.13 13.43
CA ALA A 478 -7.31 11.57 12.43
C ALA A 478 -5.91 11.31 13.02
N SER A 479 -5.11 10.44 12.39
CA SER A 479 -3.86 9.98 13.02
C SER A 479 -2.73 11.02 13.00
N THR A 480 -2.84 12.06 12.18
CA THR A 480 -1.95 13.25 12.21
C THR A 480 -2.52 14.44 12.99
N GLU A 481 -3.70 14.30 13.59
CA GLU A 481 -4.48 15.40 14.19
C GLU A 481 -4.88 16.53 13.23
N ALA A 482 -4.65 16.40 11.92
CA ALA A 482 -5.05 17.40 10.93
C ALA A 482 -6.57 17.57 10.82
N HIS A 483 -7.32 16.50 11.08
CA HIS A 483 -8.78 16.45 10.94
C HIS A 483 -9.46 15.85 12.17
N LEU A 484 -10.62 16.41 12.52
CA LEU A 484 -11.61 15.82 13.42
C LEU A 484 -12.77 15.27 12.59
N LEU A 485 -13.17 14.03 12.88
CA LEU A 485 -14.41 13.45 12.38
C LEU A 485 -15.50 13.55 13.43
N VAL A 486 -16.73 13.80 12.99
CA VAL A 486 -17.90 14.02 13.84
C VAL A 486 -19.08 13.24 13.27
N GLU A 487 -19.65 12.36 14.08
CA GLU A 487 -20.91 11.68 13.77
C GLU A 487 -22.08 12.48 14.35
N LEU A 488 -23.09 12.71 13.51
CA LEU A 488 -24.33 13.36 13.92
C LEU A 488 -25.45 12.34 14.15
N GLU A 489 -26.41 12.69 15.02
CA GLU A 489 -27.66 11.92 15.22
C GLU A 489 -28.47 11.73 13.91
N SER A 490 -28.23 12.54 12.88
CA SER A 490 -28.73 12.35 11.51
C SER A 490 -28.05 11.24 10.71
N ASN A 491 -27.14 10.46 11.32
CA ASN A 491 -26.30 9.46 10.64
C ASN A 491 -25.46 10.06 9.49
N GLN A 492 -24.89 11.24 9.73
CA GLN A 492 -23.95 11.90 8.81
C GLN A 492 -22.55 11.99 9.44
N ILE A 493 -21.51 11.68 8.66
CA ILE A 493 -20.11 11.83 9.07
C ILE A 493 -19.53 13.11 8.44
N LEU A 494 -19.21 14.08 9.29
CA LEU A 494 -18.56 15.33 8.90
C LEU A 494 -17.06 15.31 9.24
N LYS A 495 -16.24 15.92 8.39
CA LYS A 495 -14.80 16.13 8.57
C LYS A 495 -14.51 17.62 8.73
N ILE A 496 -13.76 17.97 9.77
CA ILE A 496 -13.42 19.33 10.16
C ILE A 496 -11.90 19.48 10.19
N PRO A 497 -11.28 20.43 9.47
CA PRO A 497 -9.85 20.70 9.59
C PRO A 497 -9.55 21.39 10.93
N LEU A 498 -8.67 20.80 11.74
CA LEU A 498 -8.20 21.39 13.01
C LEU A 498 -7.04 22.37 12.79
N ILE A 499 -6.21 22.10 11.78
CA ILE A 499 -5.10 22.94 11.33
C ILE A 499 -5.61 23.87 10.22
N ILE A 500 -5.64 25.17 10.50
CA ILE A 500 -5.99 26.23 9.53
C ILE A 500 -4.70 26.96 9.18
N LYS A 501 -4.37 27.06 7.89
CA LYS A 501 -3.19 27.83 7.42
C LYS A 501 -3.48 29.32 7.53
N GLN A 502 -2.51 30.10 7.99
CA GLN A 502 -2.69 31.52 8.31
C GLN A 502 -2.66 32.47 7.10
N GLU A 503 -2.42 31.97 5.89
CA GLU A 503 -2.16 32.79 4.69
C GLU A 503 -3.28 32.73 3.63
N GLU A 504 -4.24 31.83 3.77
CA GLU A 504 -5.47 31.86 2.97
C GLU A 504 -6.43 32.89 3.58
N GLN A 505 -7.12 33.67 2.73
CA GLN A 505 -8.12 34.65 3.21
C GLN A 505 -9.25 33.96 3.98
N PHE A 506 -10.02 34.72 4.77
CA PHE A 506 -11.07 34.24 5.68
C PHE A 506 -12.31 33.65 4.96
N ASP A 507 -12.09 32.64 4.14
CA ASP A 507 -13.11 31.70 3.69
C ASP A 507 -13.65 30.91 4.90
N GLU A 508 -14.92 30.55 4.84
CA GLU A 508 -15.59 29.82 5.91
C GLU A 508 -14.95 28.43 6.11
N ILE A 509 -14.95 27.94 7.35
CA ILE A 509 -14.44 26.59 7.67
C ILE A 509 -15.36 25.56 7.03
N LYS A 510 -14.97 25.07 5.86
CA LYS A 510 -15.73 24.11 5.05
C LYS A 510 -15.78 22.77 5.77
N PHE A 511 -16.98 22.41 6.25
CA PHE A 511 -17.30 21.08 6.76
C PHE A 511 -17.40 20.13 5.55
N GLU A 512 -16.45 19.21 5.43
CA GLU A 512 -16.45 18.20 4.35
C GLU A 512 -17.33 17.01 4.79
N ALA A 513 -18.46 16.81 4.13
CA ALA A 513 -19.30 15.64 4.35
C ALA A 513 -18.68 14.41 3.66
N ILE A 514 -18.15 13.47 4.46
CA ILE A 514 -17.54 12.23 3.94
C ILE A 514 -18.63 11.28 3.43
N SER A 515 -19.76 11.26 4.13
CA SER A 515 -20.99 10.64 3.69
C SER A 515 -22.08 11.71 3.63
N GLU A 516 -23.06 11.48 2.76
CA GLU A 516 -24.39 12.04 2.97
C GLU A 516 -24.96 11.49 4.30
N ALA A 517 -26.02 12.11 4.80
CA ALA A 517 -26.77 11.52 5.90
C ALA A 517 -27.36 10.17 5.46
N PHE A 518 -27.25 9.13 6.29
CA PHE A 518 -28.03 7.90 6.15
C PHE A 518 -29.35 7.99 6.95
N HIS A 519 -30.21 6.98 6.85
CA HIS A 519 -31.38 6.89 7.72
C HIS A 519 -30.94 6.62 9.16
N HIS A 520 -31.55 7.30 10.12
CA HIS A 520 -31.32 7.11 11.57
C HIS A 520 -32.51 6.45 12.28
N GLY A 521 -33.41 5.84 11.51
CA GLY A 521 -34.59 5.13 12.00
C GLY A 521 -35.02 4.05 11.02
N GLN A 522 -35.90 3.17 11.49
CA GLN A 522 -36.42 2.01 10.75
C GLN A 522 -36.90 2.39 9.34
N ILE A 523 -36.38 1.72 8.31
CA ILE A 523 -36.85 1.92 6.93
C ILE A 523 -38.14 1.13 6.75
N LEU A 524 -39.25 1.82 6.49
CA LEU A 524 -40.59 1.23 6.46
C LEU A 524 -41.05 0.86 5.04
N GLY A 525 -40.46 1.52 4.02
CA GLY A 525 -40.78 1.29 2.62
C GLY A 525 -39.55 1.43 1.72
N LEU A 526 -39.47 0.57 0.71
CA LEU A 526 -38.46 0.57 -0.36
C LEU A 526 -39.10 0.23 -1.71
N ASP A 527 -38.68 0.90 -2.77
CA ASP A 527 -39.06 0.60 -4.16
C ASP A 527 -37.99 1.01 -5.18
N LEU A 528 -38.07 0.47 -6.40
CA LEU A 528 -37.06 0.64 -7.46
C LEU A 528 -37.67 1.20 -8.75
N CYS A 529 -36.88 1.92 -9.54
CA CYS A 529 -37.25 2.30 -10.90
C CYS A 529 -36.86 1.21 -11.90
N CYS A 530 -37.71 0.97 -12.91
CA CYS A 530 -37.41 0.03 -14.00
C CYS A 530 -36.57 0.67 -15.13
N ARG A 531 -36.69 2.00 -15.34
CA ARG A 531 -36.01 2.73 -16.43
C ARG A 531 -34.79 3.53 -16.01
N LYS A 532 -34.47 3.62 -14.72
CA LYS A 532 -33.39 4.45 -14.17
C LYS A 532 -32.66 3.70 -13.05
N PRO A 533 -31.40 4.04 -12.71
CA PRO A 533 -30.66 3.42 -11.61
C PRO A 533 -31.10 3.96 -10.24
N LEU A 534 -32.41 4.14 -10.05
CA LEU A 534 -32.99 4.83 -8.89
C LEU A 534 -33.70 3.86 -7.94
N LEU A 535 -33.44 4.09 -6.66
CA LEU A 535 -34.00 3.43 -5.49
C LEU A 535 -34.66 4.53 -4.63
N VAL A 536 -35.84 4.28 -4.07
CA VAL A 536 -36.46 5.19 -3.11
C VAL A 536 -36.74 4.48 -1.78
N THR A 537 -36.51 5.19 -0.68
CA THR A 537 -36.81 4.71 0.68
C THR A 537 -37.59 5.74 1.48
N CYS A 538 -38.40 5.26 2.42
CA CYS A 538 -39.02 6.08 3.47
C CYS A 538 -38.79 5.45 4.85
N SER A 539 -38.54 6.28 5.86
CA SER A 539 -38.14 5.84 7.21
C SER A 539 -38.94 6.54 8.31
N ASN A 540 -38.91 5.95 9.50
CA ASN A 540 -39.44 6.54 10.72
C ASN A 540 -38.67 7.81 11.18
N ASP A 541 -37.54 8.14 10.54
CA ASP A 541 -36.90 9.48 10.63
C ASP A 541 -37.71 10.58 9.90
N LYS A 542 -38.84 10.21 9.28
CA LYS A 542 -39.75 11.07 8.48
C LYS A 542 -39.11 11.66 7.23
N SER A 543 -37.96 11.14 6.81
CA SER A 543 -37.35 11.46 5.52
C SER A 543 -37.81 10.51 4.43
N ILE A 544 -37.83 11.04 3.21
CA ILE A 544 -37.94 10.29 1.96
C ILE A 544 -36.67 10.58 1.18
N ARG A 545 -36.02 9.52 0.70
CA ARG A 545 -34.69 9.60 0.10
C ARG A 545 -34.66 8.87 -1.25
N LEU A 546 -34.09 9.53 -2.24
CA LEU A 546 -33.86 8.99 -3.58
C LEU A 546 -32.37 8.71 -3.73
N TRP A 547 -32.02 7.45 -3.96
CA TRP A 547 -30.66 6.97 -4.10
C TRP A 547 -30.41 6.54 -5.55
N ASN A 548 -29.25 6.89 -6.07
CA ASN A 548 -28.74 6.35 -7.32
C ASN A 548 -27.80 5.19 -7.00
N TYR A 549 -28.24 3.97 -7.30
CA TYR A 549 -27.51 2.74 -6.93
C TYR A 549 -26.33 2.41 -7.86
N VAL A 550 -26.10 3.21 -8.90
CA VAL A 550 -24.92 3.09 -9.76
C VAL A 550 -23.81 4.06 -9.33
N THR A 551 -24.15 5.28 -8.92
CA THR A 551 -23.17 6.23 -8.34
C THR A 551 -22.89 5.98 -6.85
N GLY A 552 -23.85 5.40 -6.13
CA GLY A 552 -23.77 5.20 -4.68
C GLY A 552 -24.01 6.48 -3.88
N GLN A 553 -24.86 7.37 -4.39
CA GLN A 553 -25.17 8.69 -3.82
C GLN A 553 -26.68 8.91 -3.65
N CYS A 554 -27.05 9.77 -2.71
CA CYS A 554 -28.42 10.14 -2.36
C CYS A 554 -28.82 11.45 -3.07
N GLU A 555 -29.17 11.33 -4.35
CA GLU A 555 -29.60 12.43 -5.24
C GLU A 555 -30.59 13.42 -4.60
N LEU A 556 -31.50 12.95 -3.72
CA LEU A 556 -32.48 13.82 -3.05
C LEU A 556 -32.88 13.31 -1.66
N ILE A 557 -32.94 14.23 -0.68
CA ILE A 557 -33.45 14.00 0.68
C ILE A 557 -34.52 15.05 1.01
N LYS A 558 -35.68 14.63 1.51
CA LYS A 558 -36.72 15.55 2.02
C LYS A 558 -37.38 15.04 3.30
N TYR A 559 -37.45 15.91 4.31
CA TYR A 559 -38.13 15.63 5.58
C TYR A 559 -39.59 16.09 5.52
N TYR A 560 -40.46 15.39 6.26
CA TYR A 560 -41.87 15.70 6.40
C TYR A 560 -42.28 15.72 7.88
N PRO A 561 -43.33 16.48 8.27
CA PRO A 561 -43.83 16.45 9.65
C PRO A 561 -44.53 15.13 10.00
N GLU A 562 -45.05 14.44 8.99
CA GLU A 562 -45.81 13.19 9.10
C GLU A 562 -44.93 11.97 8.79
N GLU A 563 -45.23 10.84 9.44
CA GLU A 563 -44.57 9.55 9.18
C GLU A 563 -44.97 9.00 7.81
N ALA A 564 -44.00 8.54 7.02
CA ALA A 564 -44.22 7.85 5.74
C ALA A 564 -44.06 6.33 5.94
N TYR A 565 -45.15 5.59 5.76
CA TYR A 565 -45.23 4.15 6.05
C TYR A 565 -45.00 3.25 4.83
N SER A 566 -45.30 3.72 3.63
CA SER A 566 -45.08 2.97 2.40
C SER A 566 -44.71 3.91 1.25
N VAL A 567 -43.90 3.41 0.33
CA VAL A 567 -43.43 4.17 -0.84
C VAL A 567 -43.44 3.30 -2.09
N SER A 568 -43.79 3.89 -3.23
CA SER A 568 -43.61 3.26 -4.54
C SER A 568 -43.22 4.26 -5.61
N LEU A 569 -42.25 3.88 -6.44
CA LEU A 569 -41.70 4.69 -7.52
C LEU A 569 -42.36 4.29 -8.83
N HIS A 570 -42.85 5.25 -9.61
CA HIS A 570 -43.41 4.95 -10.92
C HIS A 570 -42.30 4.42 -11.85
N PRO A 571 -42.55 3.43 -12.74
CA PRO A 571 -41.51 2.82 -13.59
C PRO A 571 -40.69 3.76 -14.50
N SER A 572 -41.12 5.03 -14.68
CA SER A 572 -40.33 6.08 -15.36
C SER A 572 -39.34 6.84 -14.47
N GLY A 573 -39.46 6.75 -13.14
CA GLY A 573 -38.67 7.54 -12.20
C GLY A 573 -38.90 9.04 -12.28
N LEU A 574 -40.14 9.46 -12.59
CA LEU A 574 -40.61 10.87 -12.60
C LEU A 574 -41.73 11.14 -11.58
N TYR A 575 -42.37 10.10 -11.06
CA TYR A 575 -43.50 10.18 -10.13
C TYR A 575 -43.32 9.22 -8.96
N LEU A 576 -43.80 9.62 -7.79
CA LEU A 576 -43.65 8.90 -6.53
C LEU A 576 -44.98 8.86 -5.78
N LEU A 577 -45.33 7.70 -5.22
CA LEU A 577 -46.51 7.49 -4.39
C LEU A 577 -46.07 7.21 -2.96
N VAL A 578 -46.60 7.98 -2.00
CA VAL A 578 -46.20 7.90 -0.59
C VAL A 578 -47.43 7.77 0.30
N GLY A 579 -47.48 6.71 1.10
CA GLY A 579 -48.47 6.51 2.15
C GLY A 579 -48.04 7.17 3.47
N PHE A 580 -48.54 8.36 3.76
CA PHE A 580 -48.32 8.99 5.07
C PHE A 580 -49.34 8.52 6.11
N SER A 581 -49.08 8.84 7.39
CA SER A 581 -50.02 8.72 8.50
C SER A 581 -51.38 9.35 8.19
N ASP A 582 -51.39 10.55 7.59
CA ASP A 582 -52.60 11.33 7.31
C ASP A 582 -53.32 10.91 6.02
N LYS A 583 -52.58 10.77 4.91
CA LYS A 583 -53.11 10.60 3.54
C LYS A 583 -52.10 9.89 2.63
N LEU A 584 -52.60 9.28 1.57
CA LEU A 584 -51.78 8.87 0.42
C LEU A 584 -51.54 10.10 -0.48
N ARG A 585 -50.27 10.37 -0.83
CA ARG A 585 -49.87 11.53 -1.64
C ARG A 585 -49.09 11.08 -2.89
N PHE A 586 -49.44 11.64 -4.03
CA PHE A 586 -48.72 11.51 -5.30
C PHE A 586 -47.85 12.76 -5.49
N LEU A 587 -46.56 12.53 -5.72
CA LEU A 587 -45.52 13.55 -5.82
C LEU A 587 -44.81 13.44 -7.17
N ASN A 588 -44.37 14.58 -7.70
CA ASN A 588 -43.47 14.64 -8.85
C ASN A 588 -42.03 14.63 -8.34
N VAL A 589 -41.20 13.78 -8.92
CA VAL A 589 -39.75 13.72 -8.66
C VAL A 589 -39.09 14.68 -9.64
N LEU A 590 -38.66 15.85 -9.15
CA LEU A 590 -37.88 16.80 -9.94
C LEU A 590 -36.37 16.56 -9.75
N MET A 591 -35.57 17.31 -10.50
CA MET A 591 -34.11 17.36 -10.33
C MET A 591 -33.69 17.69 -8.89
N ASP A 592 -34.27 18.76 -8.30
CA ASP A 592 -33.84 19.30 -7.00
C ASP A 592 -34.88 19.12 -5.87
N ASP A 593 -36.10 18.58 -6.14
CA ASP A 593 -37.18 18.48 -5.13
C ASP A 593 -38.29 17.45 -5.42
N PHE A 594 -38.94 16.94 -4.36
CA PHE A 594 -40.24 16.26 -4.43
C PHE A 594 -41.39 17.25 -4.28
N ARG A 595 -42.01 17.67 -5.40
CA ARG A 595 -43.18 18.58 -5.38
C ARG A 595 -44.50 17.81 -5.32
N PHE A 596 -45.42 18.26 -4.49
CA PHE A 596 -46.76 17.67 -4.34
C PHE A 596 -47.61 17.85 -5.62
N PHE A 597 -48.37 16.81 -5.99
CA PHE A 597 -49.25 16.85 -7.16
C PHE A 597 -50.71 16.48 -6.85
N LYS A 598 -50.95 15.39 -6.09
CA LYS A 598 -52.32 14.92 -5.76
C LYS A 598 -52.37 14.23 -4.40
N GLU A 599 -53.52 14.31 -3.72
CA GLU A 599 -53.81 13.54 -2.52
C GLU A 599 -55.04 12.61 -2.69
N PHE A 600 -55.07 11.54 -1.89
CA PHE A 600 -56.20 10.63 -1.73
C PHE A 600 -56.50 10.45 -0.24
N SER A 601 -57.78 10.33 0.12
CA SER A 601 -58.24 10.27 1.53
C SER A 601 -57.97 8.92 2.24
N ILE A 602 -56.94 8.19 1.82
CA ILE A 602 -56.50 6.92 2.39
C ILE A 602 -55.52 7.22 3.53
N ARG A 603 -56.01 7.17 4.78
CA ARG A 603 -55.19 7.39 5.97
C ARG A 603 -54.35 6.17 6.33
N GLY A 604 -53.13 6.38 6.81
CA GLY A 604 -52.26 5.32 7.35
C GLY A 604 -52.02 4.17 6.38
N CYS A 605 -51.86 4.47 5.08
CA CYS A 605 -51.60 3.47 4.04
C CYS A 605 -50.31 2.70 4.37
N LYS A 606 -50.42 1.39 4.64
CA LYS A 606 -49.27 0.56 5.06
C LYS A 606 -48.58 -0.21 3.93
N GLU A 607 -49.20 -0.31 2.77
CA GLU A 607 -48.53 -0.72 1.54
C GLU A 607 -49.20 -0.05 0.33
N CYS A 608 -48.41 0.42 -0.62
CA CYS A 608 -48.87 0.94 -1.90
C CYS A 608 -47.85 0.62 -2.98
N LYS A 609 -48.30 0.18 -4.16
CA LYS A 609 -47.42 -0.18 -5.29
C LYS A 609 -48.01 0.18 -6.65
N PHE A 610 -47.20 0.81 -7.50
CA PHE A 610 -47.47 0.90 -8.94
C PHE A 610 -47.42 -0.48 -9.60
N SER A 611 -48.18 -0.62 -10.70
CA SER A 611 -48.02 -1.70 -11.68
C SER A 611 -46.71 -1.56 -12.46
N ASN A 612 -46.23 -2.64 -13.07
CA ASN A 612 -44.94 -2.70 -13.78
C ASN A 612 -44.95 -1.83 -15.06
N GLY A 613 -46.09 -1.72 -15.72
CA GLY A 613 -46.35 -0.77 -16.80
C GLY A 613 -46.72 0.65 -16.32
N GLY A 614 -46.83 0.88 -15.01
CA GLY A 614 -47.09 2.18 -14.38
C GLY A 614 -48.50 2.76 -14.54
N HIS A 615 -49.29 2.22 -15.48
CA HIS A 615 -50.61 2.73 -15.86
C HIS A 615 -51.67 2.75 -14.74
N ILE A 616 -51.53 1.87 -13.74
CA ILE A 616 -52.38 1.79 -12.54
C ILE A 616 -51.54 1.62 -11.27
N PHE A 617 -52.11 1.93 -10.12
CA PHE A 617 -51.50 1.69 -8.79
C PHE A 617 -52.52 1.16 -7.78
N ALA A 618 -52.03 0.39 -6.80
CA ALA A 618 -52.82 -0.15 -5.71
C ALA A 618 -52.39 0.45 -4.36
N ALA A 619 -53.35 0.69 -3.47
CA ALA A 619 -53.13 1.21 -2.12
C ALA A 619 -54.00 0.47 -1.08
N VAL A 620 -53.41 0.12 0.06
CA VAL A 620 -54.12 -0.51 1.18
C VAL A 620 -54.87 0.53 2.00
N HIS A 621 -56.20 0.41 2.04
CA HIS A 621 -57.06 1.10 3.00
C HIS A 621 -57.61 0.12 4.04
N GLY A 622 -56.86 -0.03 5.15
CA GLY A 622 -57.16 -0.95 6.24
C GLY A 622 -57.12 -2.42 5.83
N ASN A 623 -58.30 -3.00 5.61
CA ASN A 623 -58.50 -4.38 5.19
C ASN A 623 -58.96 -4.50 3.72
N THR A 624 -58.98 -3.38 2.99
CA THR A 624 -59.39 -3.30 1.58
C THR A 624 -58.27 -2.74 0.72
N ILE A 625 -58.23 -3.12 -0.55
CA ILE A 625 -57.22 -2.66 -1.50
C ILE A 625 -57.95 -1.85 -2.58
N GLN A 626 -57.49 -0.62 -2.82
CA GLN A 626 -58.10 0.30 -3.76
C GLN A 626 -57.15 0.48 -4.95
N VAL A 627 -57.63 0.19 -6.16
CA VAL A 627 -56.84 0.30 -7.40
C VAL A 627 -57.28 1.55 -8.17
N TYR A 628 -56.31 2.34 -8.62
CA TYR A 628 -56.52 3.64 -9.25
C TYR A 628 -55.82 3.73 -10.60
N SER A 629 -56.39 4.55 -11.48
CA SER A 629 -55.74 5.01 -12.73
C SER A 629 -54.63 6.00 -12.40
N THR A 630 -53.40 5.77 -12.90
CA THR A 630 -52.28 6.71 -12.73
C THR A 630 -52.49 8.03 -13.48
N TRP A 631 -53.34 8.03 -14.52
CA TRP A 631 -53.52 9.18 -15.41
C TRP A 631 -54.78 9.99 -15.13
N THR A 632 -55.88 9.34 -14.72
CA THR A 632 -57.14 10.02 -14.37
C THR A 632 -57.34 10.18 -12.86
N PHE A 633 -56.58 9.45 -12.04
CA PHE A 633 -56.69 9.41 -10.57
C PHE A 633 -58.05 8.94 -10.04
N GLU A 634 -58.85 8.33 -10.90
CA GLU A 634 -60.12 7.69 -10.54
C GLU A 634 -59.90 6.29 -9.98
N ASN A 635 -60.76 5.87 -9.04
CA ASN A 635 -60.74 4.51 -8.52
C ASN A 635 -61.38 3.56 -9.55
N ILE A 636 -60.59 2.60 -10.02
CA ILE A 636 -61.03 1.57 -10.97
C ILE A 636 -61.79 0.47 -10.23
N CYS A 637 -61.29 0.04 -9.06
CA CYS A 637 -61.96 -0.96 -8.24
C CYS A 637 -61.56 -0.90 -6.76
N VAL A 638 -62.34 -1.61 -5.93
CA VAL A 638 -62.05 -1.86 -4.52
C VAL A 638 -62.13 -3.37 -4.26
N LEU A 639 -60.98 -4.00 -4.05
CA LEU A 639 -60.85 -5.41 -3.72
C LEU A 639 -61.17 -5.61 -2.23
N LYS A 640 -62.13 -6.49 -1.93
CA LYS A 640 -62.66 -6.74 -0.58
C LYS A 640 -62.61 -8.23 -0.27
N GLY A 641 -61.98 -8.60 0.84
CA GLY A 641 -61.86 -10.00 1.23
C GLY A 641 -61.02 -10.28 2.48
N HIS A 642 -60.04 -9.43 2.80
CA HIS A 642 -59.31 -9.57 4.05
C HIS A 642 -60.17 -9.14 5.24
N ASN A 643 -60.10 -9.93 6.31
CA ASN A 643 -60.65 -9.65 7.63
C ASN A 643 -59.60 -9.03 8.57
N GLY A 644 -58.31 -9.12 8.20
CA GLY A 644 -57.19 -8.50 8.88
C GLY A 644 -56.54 -7.39 8.05
N LYS A 645 -55.50 -6.76 8.62
CA LYS A 645 -54.66 -5.80 7.89
C LYS A 645 -53.91 -6.52 6.76
N VAL A 646 -53.94 -5.95 5.56
CA VAL A 646 -53.08 -6.40 4.46
C VAL A 646 -51.63 -6.00 4.79
N LYS A 647 -50.68 -6.92 4.63
CA LYS A 647 -49.25 -6.71 4.91
C LYS A 647 -48.39 -6.53 3.66
N SER A 648 -48.77 -7.15 2.54
CA SER A 648 -47.98 -7.14 1.31
C SER A 648 -48.88 -7.17 0.08
N LEU A 649 -48.44 -6.47 -0.97
CA LEU A 649 -49.04 -6.44 -2.31
C LEU A 649 -47.96 -6.73 -3.35
N TYR A 650 -48.27 -7.65 -4.27
CA TYR A 650 -47.43 -7.97 -5.42
C TYR A 650 -48.25 -7.92 -6.72
N TRP A 651 -47.75 -7.20 -7.71
CA TRP A 651 -48.27 -7.20 -9.09
C TRP A 651 -47.56 -8.30 -9.88
N SER A 652 -48.32 -9.12 -10.61
CA SER A 652 -47.72 -10.03 -11.59
C SER A 652 -46.95 -9.24 -12.67
N PRO A 653 -45.84 -9.74 -13.22
CA PRO A 653 -45.08 -9.07 -14.28
C PRO A 653 -45.84 -8.73 -15.57
N ASP A 654 -47.06 -9.25 -15.75
CA ASP A 654 -47.98 -8.94 -16.86
C ASP A 654 -49.11 -7.96 -16.49
N ASP A 655 -49.06 -7.40 -15.27
CA ASP A 655 -50.03 -6.52 -14.61
C ASP A 655 -51.49 -7.02 -14.52
N ASN A 656 -51.74 -8.29 -14.88
CA ASN A 656 -53.10 -8.85 -14.91
C ASN A 656 -53.60 -9.29 -13.52
N PHE A 657 -52.69 -9.57 -12.59
CA PHE A 657 -53.00 -10.09 -11.27
C PHE A 657 -52.36 -9.27 -10.15
N ILE A 658 -53.09 -9.14 -9.04
CA ILE A 658 -52.52 -8.75 -7.74
C ILE A 658 -52.58 -9.95 -6.80
N VAL A 659 -51.48 -10.26 -6.13
CA VAL A 659 -51.48 -11.10 -4.93
C VAL A 659 -51.48 -10.21 -3.70
N SER A 660 -52.33 -10.51 -2.71
CA SER A 660 -52.35 -9.84 -1.42
C SER A 660 -52.24 -10.83 -0.26
N ALA A 661 -51.33 -10.56 0.68
CA ALA A 661 -51.14 -11.34 1.90
C ALA A 661 -51.59 -10.55 3.13
N GLY A 662 -52.31 -11.21 4.04
CA GLY A 662 -52.92 -10.58 5.21
C GLY A 662 -52.54 -11.18 6.56
N ALA A 663 -52.59 -10.35 7.60
CA ALA A 663 -52.42 -10.75 8.99
C ALA A 663 -53.60 -11.60 9.54
N ASP A 664 -54.63 -11.84 8.73
CA ASP A 664 -55.71 -12.80 8.97
C ASP A 664 -55.37 -14.24 8.54
N GLY A 665 -54.18 -14.46 7.98
CA GLY A 665 -53.77 -15.75 7.44
C GLY A 665 -54.43 -16.10 6.11
N ALA A 666 -54.98 -15.10 5.41
CA ALA A 666 -55.45 -15.27 4.04
C ALA A 666 -54.41 -14.76 3.03
N ILE A 667 -54.37 -15.43 1.87
CA ILE A 667 -53.72 -15.00 0.64
C ILE A 667 -54.77 -15.04 -0.45
N TYR A 668 -54.86 -13.97 -1.23
CA TYR A 668 -55.82 -13.85 -2.33
C TYR A 668 -55.11 -13.45 -3.62
N THR A 669 -55.45 -14.10 -4.72
CA THR A 669 -55.07 -13.68 -6.07
C THR A 669 -56.28 -13.04 -6.75
N TRP A 670 -56.11 -11.80 -7.20
CA TRP A 670 -57.14 -10.97 -7.81
C TRP A 670 -56.83 -10.76 -9.29
N ASN A 671 -57.73 -11.19 -10.17
CA ASN A 671 -57.67 -10.87 -11.59
C ASN A 671 -58.26 -9.45 -11.80
N ILE A 672 -57.44 -8.55 -12.34
CA ILE A 672 -57.74 -7.12 -12.49
C ILE A 672 -58.57 -6.82 -13.74
N ARG A 673 -58.61 -7.72 -14.74
CA ARG A 673 -59.50 -7.60 -15.90
C ARG A 673 -60.95 -7.97 -15.56
N ASP A 674 -61.12 -9.07 -14.84
CA ASP A 674 -62.43 -9.60 -14.44
C ASP A 674 -62.96 -9.02 -13.12
N LEU A 675 -62.11 -8.26 -12.40
CA LEU A 675 -62.38 -7.67 -11.08
C LEU A 675 -62.84 -8.70 -10.03
N LYS A 676 -62.26 -9.90 -10.07
CA LYS A 676 -62.64 -11.06 -9.25
C LYS A 676 -61.44 -11.66 -8.53
N ARG A 677 -61.72 -12.31 -7.40
CA ARG A 677 -60.82 -13.25 -6.75
C ARG A 677 -60.81 -14.54 -7.58
N GLU A 678 -59.63 -15.01 -7.97
CA GLU A 678 -59.46 -16.24 -8.76
C GLU A 678 -59.06 -17.43 -7.88
N SER A 679 -58.13 -17.22 -6.95
CA SER A 679 -57.72 -18.22 -5.97
C SER A 679 -57.62 -17.62 -4.57
N GLU A 680 -57.78 -18.49 -3.56
CA GLU A 680 -57.65 -18.13 -2.16
C GLU A 680 -57.03 -19.27 -1.34
N TYR A 681 -56.11 -18.92 -0.45
CA TYR A 681 -55.52 -19.86 0.50
C TYR A 681 -55.59 -19.27 1.91
N ILE A 682 -56.09 -20.04 2.88
CA ILE A 682 -56.40 -19.55 4.23
C ILE A 682 -55.86 -20.50 5.28
N LEU A 683 -54.87 -20.04 6.05
CA LEU A 683 -54.25 -20.74 7.17
C LEU A 683 -54.28 -19.87 8.42
N LYS A 684 -55.38 -19.94 9.18
CA LYS A 684 -55.66 -19.06 10.34
C LYS A 684 -54.63 -19.10 11.49
N THR A 685 -53.71 -20.06 11.47
CA THR A 685 -52.62 -20.18 12.46
C THR A 685 -51.34 -19.43 12.05
N CYS A 686 -51.25 -18.96 10.80
CA CYS A 686 -50.13 -18.18 10.30
C CYS A 686 -50.58 -16.76 9.95
N ALA A 687 -49.83 -15.74 10.36
CA ALA A 687 -49.96 -14.40 9.82
C ALA A 687 -48.96 -14.25 8.66
N PHE A 688 -49.44 -14.32 7.41
CA PHE A 688 -48.57 -14.16 6.24
C PHE A 688 -47.99 -12.75 6.19
N SER A 689 -46.67 -12.66 6.08
CA SER A 689 -45.94 -11.40 5.99
C SER A 689 -45.85 -10.93 4.54
N SER A 690 -45.58 -11.84 3.61
CA SER A 690 -45.49 -11.51 2.19
C SER A 690 -45.82 -12.68 1.28
N ALA A 691 -46.29 -12.38 0.07
CA ALA A 691 -46.55 -13.35 -0.98
C ALA A 691 -46.35 -12.74 -2.38
N ILE A 692 -45.91 -13.55 -3.33
CA ILE A 692 -45.61 -13.18 -4.73
C ILE A 692 -46.10 -14.29 -5.68
N CYS A 693 -46.33 -14.00 -6.97
CA CYS A 693 -46.73 -15.01 -7.96
C CYS A 693 -45.76 -15.16 -9.12
N THR A 694 -45.85 -16.30 -9.82
CA THR A 694 -45.28 -16.48 -11.15
C THR A 694 -46.00 -15.60 -12.20
N PRO A 695 -45.37 -15.29 -13.35
CA PRO A 695 -45.96 -14.43 -14.40
C PRO A 695 -47.29 -14.90 -15.00
N ASN A 696 -47.76 -16.11 -14.68
CA ASN A 696 -49.03 -16.68 -15.12
C ASN A 696 -50.11 -16.69 -14.01
N GLY A 697 -49.84 -16.11 -12.84
CA GLY A 697 -50.75 -16.05 -11.68
C GLY A 697 -51.01 -17.38 -10.95
N LYS A 698 -50.60 -18.52 -11.52
CA LYS A 698 -51.01 -19.86 -11.06
C LYS A 698 -50.30 -20.38 -9.80
N VAL A 699 -49.04 -20.01 -9.62
CA VAL A 699 -48.20 -20.43 -8.49
C VAL A 699 -47.88 -19.21 -7.65
N VAL A 700 -48.13 -19.31 -6.34
CA VAL A 700 -47.93 -18.26 -5.36
C VAL A 700 -46.93 -18.74 -4.31
N TYR A 701 -45.86 -17.98 -4.10
CA TYR A 701 -44.89 -18.23 -3.04
C TYR A 701 -45.17 -17.31 -1.86
N ALA A 702 -45.20 -17.86 -0.64
CA ALA A 702 -45.63 -17.17 0.56
C ALA A 702 -44.74 -17.44 1.77
N VAL A 703 -44.63 -16.44 2.66
CA VAL A 703 -43.87 -16.47 3.92
C VAL A 703 -44.64 -15.81 5.06
N GLY A 704 -44.48 -16.32 6.28
CA GLY A 704 -45.19 -15.78 7.44
C GLY A 704 -44.65 -16.25 8.80
N SER A 705 -45.47 -16.04 9.83
CA SER A 705 -45.13 -16.34 11.23
C SER A 705 -44.93 -17.84 11.54
N ASP A 706 -45.30 -18.74 10.63
CA ASP A 706 -45.07 -20.18 10.74
C ASP A 706 -43.65 -20.61 10.36
N LYS A 707 -42.78 -19.66 9.95
CA LYS A 707 -41.37 -19.88 9.53
C LYS A 707 -41.20 -20.67 8.23
N MET A 708 -42.30 -21.03 7.58
CA MET A 708 -42.28 -21.83 6.36
C MET A 708 -42.17 -20.92 5.13
N VAL A 709 -41.38 -21.34 4.15
CA VAL A 709 -41.56 -20.90 2.75
C VAL A 709 -42.54 -21.89 2.12
N LYS A 710 -43.61 -21.38 1.51
CA LYS A 710 -44.69 -22.20 0.94
C LYS A 710 -44.91 -21.88 -0.52
N GLU A 711 -44.95 -22.92 -1.35
CA GLU A 711 -45.43 -22.87 -2.73
C GLU A 711 -46.90 -23.31 -2.74
N ILE A 712 -47.76 -22.47 -3.32
CA ILE A 712 -49.21 -22.68 -3.37
C ILE A 712 -49.64 -22.69 -4.83
N THR A 713 -50.21 -23.80 -5.28
CA THR A 713 -50.77 -23.97 -6.63
C THR A 713 -52.22 -24.42 -6.52
N GLU A 714 -53.13 -23.82 -7.30
CA GLU A 714 -54.56 -24.18 -7.31
C GLU A 714 -55.21 -24.22 -5.90
N SER A 715 -54.84 -23.25 -5.05
CA SER A 715 -55.27 -23.11 -3.64
C SER A 715 -54.82 -24.22 -2.68
N GLN A 716 -53.83 -25.04 -3.05
CA GLN A 716 -53.22 -26.07 -2.18
C GLN A 716 -51.70 -25.86 -2.09
N VAL A 717 -51.10 -26.25 -0.96
CA VAL A 717 -49.63 -26.22 -0.81
C VAL A 717 -49.04 -27.39 -1.60
N THR A 718 -48.23 -27.10 -2.61
CA THR A 718 -47.49 -28.10 -3.40
C THR A 718 -46.15 -28.46 -2.78
N CYS A 719 -45.52 -27.50 -2.10
CA CYS A 719 -44.22 -27.67 -1.45
C CYS A 719 -44.10 -26.72 -0.24
N GLU A 720 -43.48 -27.18 0.84
CA GLU A 720 -43.12 -26.34 1.99
C GLU A 720 -41.70 -26.63 2.49
N PHE A 721 -41.08 -25.63 3.12
CA PHE A 721 -39.71 -25.67 3.63
C PHE A 721 -39.59 -24.89 4.95
N ASP A 722 -39.06 -25.53 6.00
CA ASP A 722 -38.85 -24.90 7.31
C ASP A 722 -37.56 -24.09 7.32
N GLY A 723 -37.69 -22.76 7.43
CA GLY A 723 -36.55 -21.87 7.59
C GLY A 723 -36.00 -21.78 9.02
N GLY A 724 -36.67 -22.34 10.03
CA GLY A 724 -36.31 -22.22 11.45
C GLY A 724 -36.43 -20.82 12.06
N ILE A 725 -36.41 -19.77 11.25
CA ILE A 725 -36.54 -18.34 11.57
C ILE A 725 -37.74 -17.77 10.80
N VAL A 726 -38.44 -16.79 11.37
CA VAL A 726 -39.56 -16.13 10.72
C VAL A 726 -39.07 -15.36 9.48
N ALA A 727 -39.64 -15.68 8.33
CA ALA A 727 -39.42 -14.96 7.09
C ALA A 727 -40.39 -13.76 7.00
N THR A 728 -39.84 -12.59 6.65
CA THR A 728 -40.57 -11.31 6.60
C THR A 728 -41.00 -10.98 5.17
N GLN A 729 -40.11 -11.19 4.20
CA GLN A 729 -40.29 -10.74 2.82
C GLN A 729 -39.71 -11.77 1.84
N ILE A 730 -40.27 -11.82 0.63
CA ILE A 730 -39.89 -12.76 -0.44
C ILE A 730 -39.78 -12.03 -1.78
N CYS A 731 -38.83 -12.42 -2.63
CA CYS A 731 -38.58 -11.82 -3.94
C CYS A 731 -38.08 -12.89 -4.93
N LEU A 732 -38.72 -12.99 -6.11
CA LEU A 732 -38.34 -13.92 -7.18
C LEU A 732 -37.59 -13.15 -8.28
N SER A 733 -36.58 -13.77 -8.91
CA SER A 733 -35.88 -13.18 -10.06
C SER A 733 -36.78 -13.15 -11.31
N HIS A 734 -36.68 -12.09 -12.12
CA HIS A 734 -37.46 -11.95 -13.36
C HIS A 734 -37.13 -13.07 -14.36
N SER A 735 -35.89 -13.55 -14.31
CA SER A 735 -35.38 -14.74 -15.01
C SER A 735 -35.95 -16.08 -14.50
N GLY A 736 -36.65 -16.12 -13.36
CA GLY A 736 -37.19 -17.35 -12.78
C GLY A 736 -36.12 -18.38 -12.36
N LYS A 737 -34.92 -17.91 -12.00
CA LYS A 737 -33.77 -18.77 -11.62
C LYS A 737 -33.51 -18.84 -10.10
N MET A 738 -33.88 -17.81 -9.36
CA MET A 738 -33.59 -17.69 -7.92
C MET A 738 -34.76 -17.08 -7.15
N LEU A 739 -34.91 -17.53 -5.90
CA LEU A 739 -35.88 -17.03 -4.94
C LEU A 739 -35.13 -16.53 -3.70
N PHE A 740 -35.30 -15.26 -3.35
CA PHE A 740 -34.67 -14.64 -2.19
C PHE A 740 -35.69 -14.42 -1.06
N VAL A 741 -35.30 -14.74 0.17
CA VAL A 741 -36.14 -14.59 1.37
C VAL A 741 -35.40 -13.75 2.41
N GLY A 742 -36.03 -12.66 2.83
CA GLY A 742 -35.60 -11.84 3.97
C GLY A 742 -36.18 -12.36 5.28
N THR A 743 -35.43 -12.23 6.37
CA THR A 743 -35.76 -12.80 7.68
C THR A 743 -35.89 -11.73 8.78
N ALA A 744 -36.47 -12.16 9.91
CA ALA A 744 -36.56 -11.36 11.12
C ALA A 744 -35.23 -11.16 11.88
N ASN A 745 -34.13 -11.86 11.51
CA ASN A 745 -32.80 -11.66 12.10
C ASN A 745 -31.80 -10.99 11.13
N GLY A 746 -32.29 -10.27 10.13
CA GLY A 746 -31.45 -9.48 9.22
C GLY A 746 -30.65 -10.29 8.20
N SER A 747 -30.90 -11.60 8.11
CA SER A 747 -30.27 -12.50 7.13
C SER A 747 -31.09 -12.58 5.83
N ILE A 748 -30.39 -12.67 4.70
CA ILE A 748 -30.96 -12.89 3.38
C ILE A 748 -30.62 -14.31 2.95
N ARG A 749 -31.63 -15.05 2.50
CA ARG A 749 -31.50 -16.43 2.05
C ARG A 749 -31.70 -16.51 0.55
N SER A 750 -30.71 -17.02 -0.16
CA SER A 750 -30.83 -17.35 -1.58
C SER A 750 -31.22 -18.82 -1.71
N ILE A 751 -32.40 -19.08 -2.28
CA ILE A 751 -32.98 -20.40 -2.47
C ILE A 751 -33.01 -20.68 -3.97
N LYS A 752 -32.54 -21.86 -4.38
CA LYS A 752 -32.55 -22.26 -5.78
C LYS A 752 -33.97 -22.45 -6.32
N PHE A 753 -34.20 -21.99 -7.55
CA PHE A 753 -35.45 -22.23 -8.28
C PHE A 753 -35.26 -23.30 -9.38
N PRO A 754 -36.25 -24.16 -9.67
CA PRO A 754 -37.50 -24.37 -8.93
C PRO A 754 -37.28 -24.82 -7.48
N PHE A 755 -38.21 -24.41 -6.62
CA PHE A 755 -38.18 -24.65 -5.18
C PHE A 755 -38.21 -26.15 -4.86
N THR A 756 -37.37 -26.60 -3.92
CA THR A 756 -37.20 -28.01 -3.54
C THR A 756 -37.08 -28.12 -2.02
N SER A 757 -37.74 -29.10 -1.39
CA SER A 757 -37.83 -29.25 0.08
C SER A 757 -36.53 -29.67 0.79
N ASP A 758 -35.38 -29.67 0.10
CA ASP A 758 -34.11 -30.17 0.65
C ASP A 758 -33.55 -29.23 1.74
N PRO A 759 -33.10 -29.73 2.91
CA PRO A 759 -32.54 -28.90 3.98
C PRO A 759 -31.36 -28.00 3.58
N ASP A 760 -30.49 -28.49 2.67
CA ASP A 760 -29.31 -27.76 2.16
C ASP A 760 -29.64 -26.87 0.93
N SER A 761 -30.91 -26.56 0.66
CA SER A 761 -31.36 -25.85 -0.56
C SER A 761 -31.07 -24.34 -0.61
N PHE A 762 -30.60 -23.75 0.50
CA PHE A 762 -30.39 -22.30 0.64
C PHE A 762 -28.99 -21.92 1.11
N GLN A 763 -28.54 -20.72 0.72
CA GLN A 763 -27.37 -20.05 1.31
C GLN A 763 -27.84 -18.83 2.10
N GLU A 764 -27.31 -18.63 3.31
CA GLU A 764 -27.70 -17.56 4.23
C GLU A 764 -26.57 -16.53 4.36
N HIS A 765 -26.92 -15.24 4.24
CA HIS A 765 -25.99 -14.12 4.23
C HIS A 765 -26.44 -13.07 5.26
N PHE A 766 -25.53 -12.65 6.14
CA PHE A 766 -25.83 -11.75 7.26
C PHE A 766 -25.52 -10.30 6.87
N ALA A 767 -26.58 -9.51 6.74
CA ALA A 767 -26.51 -8.13 6.25
C ALA A 767 -26.87 -7.15 7.37
N HIS A 768 -28.11 -7.30 7.85
CA HIS A 768 -28.72 -6.42 8.84
C HIS A 768 -28.63 -7.03 10.23
N SER A 769 -28.85 -6.18 11.24
CA SER A 769 -28.94 -6.52 12.66
C SER A 769 -30.35 -6.41 13.25
N GLY A 770 -31.30 -5.87 12.46
CA GLY A 770 -32.74 -5.88 12.71
C GLY A 770 -33.49 -6.66 11.63
N ALA A 771 -34.83 -6.72 11.71
CA ALA A 771 -35.62 -7.45 10.71
C ALA A 771 -35.57 -6.76 9.34
N ILE A 772 -35.50 -7.55 8.26
CA ILE A 772 -35.63 -7.04 6.88
C ILE A 772 -37.09 -6.64 6.64
N THR A 773 -37.32 -5.34 6.42
CA THR A 773 -38.65 -4.77 6.17
C THR A 773 -39.03 -4.89 4.71
N ASN A 774 -38.06 -4.68 3.81
CA ASN A 774 -38.26 -4.81 2.37
C ASN A 774 -37.07 -5.45 1.67
N LEU A 775 -37.38 -6.16 0.58
CA LEU A 775 -36.46 -6.83 -0.33
C LEU A 775 -37.04 -6.64 -1.73
N ARG A 776 -36.24 -6.08 -2.65
CA ARG A 776 -36.60 -5.80 -4.05
C ARG A 776 -35.38 -6.07 -4.94
N MET A 777 -35.60 -6.51 -6.16
CA MET A 777 -34.55 -6.80 -7.14
C MET A 777 -34.69 -5.88 -8.35
N SER A 778 -33.57 -5.46 -8.93
CA SER A 778 -33.55 -4.64 -10.13
C SER A 778 -34.20 -5.37 -11.32
N PHE A 779 -34.74 -4.60 -12.26
CA PHE A 779 -35.46 -5.13 -13.43
C PHE A 779 -34.58 -5.96 -14.38
N ASP A 780 -33.25 -5.84 -14.25
CA ASP A 780 -32.24 -6.60 -15.00
C ASP A 780 -31.64 -7.79 -14.22
N ASP A 781 -32.21 -8.13 -13.05
CA ASP A 781 -31.74 -9.16 -12.11
C ASP A 781 -30.27 -8.99 -11.62
N GLN A 782 -29.61 -7.85 -11.87
CA GLN A 782 -28.20 -7.64 -11.47
C GLN A 782 -28.02 -7.28 -9.98
N TYR A 783 -29.00 -6.65 -9.35
CA TYR A 783 -28.91 -6.12 -7.99
C TYR A 783 -30.11 -6.50 -7.12
N LEU A 784 -29.84 -6.99 -5.91
CA LEU A 784 -30.83 -7.28 -4.88
C LEU A 784 -30.66 -6.27 -3.73
N PHE A 785 -31.71 -5.50 -3.45
CA PHE A 785 -31.74 -4.47 -2.42
C PHE A 785 -32.54 -4.95 -1.21
N SER A 786 -31.93 -4.87 -0.03
CA SER A 786 -32.61 -5.07 1.25
C SER A 786 -32.57 -3.80 2.10
N ALA A 787 -33.67 -3.54 2.81
CA ALA A 787 -33.76 -2.52 3.85
C ALA A 787 -34.35 -3.13 5.13
N SER A 788 -34.07 -2.47 6.25
CA SER A 788 -34.27 -3.03 7.58
C SER A 788 -34.69 -1.99 8.62
N GLU A 789 -35.15 -2.51 9.75
CA GLU A 789 -35.35 -1.76 10.99
C GLU A 789 -34.06 -1.10 11.50
N ASP A 790 -32.88 -1.57 11.13
CA ASP A 790 -31.58 -1.00 11.55
C ASP A 790 -31.13 0.25 10.76
N GLY A 791 -32.02 0.84 9.97
CA GLY A 791 -31.74 2.07 9.20
C GLY A 791 -30.77 1.88 8.04
N CYS A 792 -30.25 0.68 7.82
CA CYS A 792 -29.30 0.40 6.73
C CYS A 792 -30.03 -0.11 5.48
N ILE A 793 -29.44 0.17 4.32
CA ILE A 793 -29.76 -0.41 3.02
C ILE A 793 -28.53 -1.18 2.56
N TYR A 794 -28.71 -2.43 2.13
CA TYR A 794 -27.69 -3.19 1.41
C TYR A 794 -28.11 -3.38 -0.05
N SER A 795 -27.16 -3.22 -0.97
CA SER A 795 -27.27 -3.56 -2.39
C SER A 795 -26.29 -4.68 -2.69
N PHE A 796 -26.81 -5.85 -3.03
CA PHE A 796 -26.04 -7.04 -3.36
C PHE A 796 -26.00 -7.26 -4.86
N ARG A 797 -24.81 -7.40 -5.43
CA ARG A 797 -24.66 -7.84 -6.81
C ARG A 797 -24.95 -9.34 -6.93
N VAL A 798 -25.92 -9.71 -7.75
CA VAL A 798 -26.25 -11.10 -8.07
C VAL A 798 -25.41 -11.52 -9.27
N SER A 799 -24.75 -12.69 -9.21
CA SER A 799 -23.84 -13.12 -10.29
C SER A 799 -23.99 -14.60 -10.63
N GLU A 800 -24.10 -14.91 -11.93
CA GLU A 800 -24.19 -16.27 -12.42
C GLU A 800 -22.80 -16.94 -12.44
N LYS A 801 -22.53 -17.81 -11.46
CA LYS A 801 -21.36 -18.70 -11.47
C LYS A 801 -21.49 -19.69 -12.63
N GLU A 802 -20.46 -19.72 -13.48
CA GLU A 802 -20.57 -20.07 -14.90
C GLU A 802 -21.23 -21.43 -15.23
N GLU A 803 -22.14 -21.40 -16.22
CA GLU A 803 -22.05 -22.36 -17.33
C GLU A 803 -21.73 -21.63 -18.64
N ARG A 804 -21.22 -22.40 -19.62
CA ARG A 804 -20.58 -21.86 -20.83
C ARG A 804 -21.55 -21.07 -21.73
N GLY A 805 -21.24 -19.79 -21.93
CA GLY A 805 -21.47 -19.15 -23.23
C GLY A 805 -22.90 -18.76 -23.58
N ILE A 806 -23.74 -18.43 -22.59
CA ILE A 806 -24.90 -17.57 -22.87
C ILE A 806 -24.38 -16.15 -23.05
N LYS A 807 -24.69 -15.51 -24.18
CA LYS A 807 -24.45 -14.06 -24.34
C LYS A 807 -25.28 -13.33 -23.29
N ARG A 808 -24.64 -12.57 -22.39
CA ARG A 808 -25.36 -11.57 -21.59
C ARG A 808 -26.19 -10.72 -22.56
N GLU A 809 -27.50 -10.68 -22.35
CA GLU A 809 -28.36 -9.82 -23.15
C GLU A 809 -28.00 -8.34 -22.88
N ARG A 810 -28.53 -7.46 -23.73
CA ARG A 810 -28.11 -6.06 -23.80
C ARG A 810 -28.06 -5.42 -22.42
N ILE A 811 -26.95 -4.72 -22.13
CA ILE A 811 -26.94 -3.69 -21.09
C ILE A 811 -28.11 -2.76 -21.41
N LEU A 812 -29.11 -2.76 -20.54
CA LEU A 812 -30.26 -1.86 -20.66
C LEU A 812 -29.74 -0.44 -20.34
N LEU A 813 -29.73 0.41 -21.36
CA LEU A 813 -29.42 1.82 -21.17
C LEU A 813 -30.56 2.46 -20.38
N PHE A 814 -30.21 3.09 -19.26
CA PHE A 814 -31.14 3.87 -18.45
C PHE A 814 -31.59 5.14 -19.19
N ALA A 815 -32.71 5.72 -18.74
CA ALA A 815 -33.27 6.93 -19.31
C ALA A 815 -32.85 8.18 -18.53
N ASP A 816 -32.05 9.05 -19.16
CA ASP A 816 -31.52 10.29 -18.57
C ASP A 816 -32.55 11.44 -18.49
N GLU A 817 -33.83 11.17 -18.78
CA GLU A 817 -34.92 12.13 -18.75
C GLU A 817 -35.17 12.67 -17.33
N ILE A 818 -34.82 13.93 -17.05
CA ILE A 818 -35.15 14.62 -15.79
C ILE A 818 -36.42 15.46 -15.91
N LEU A 819 -37.19 15.54 -14.81
CA LEU A 819 -38.32 16.46 -14.71
C LEU A 819 -37.85 17.76 -14.04
N ILE A 820 -38.08 18.88 -14.71
CA ILE A 820 -37.78 20.23 -14.24
C ILE A 820 -38.99 21.12 -14.56
N THR A 821 -39.34 22.09 -13.71
CA THR A 821 -40.42 23.01 -14.07
C THR A 821 -39.90 24.16 -14.91
N LYS A 822 -40.81 24.81 -15.64
CA LYS A 822 -40.45 25.84 -16.61
C LYS A 822 -39.68 27.01 -15.95
N SER A 823 -40.06 27.42 -14.74
CA SER A 823 -39.37 28.50 -14.00
C SER A 823 -37.94 28.09 -13.67
N ASP A 824 -37.77 26.93 -13.02
CA ASP A 824 -36.45 26.42 -12.64
C ASP A 824 -35.53 26.28 -13.87
N LEU A 825 -36.07 25.88 -15.04
CA LEU A 825 -35.33 25.80 -16.31
C LEU A 825 -34.99 27.18 -16.89
N GLU A 826 -35.90 28.16 -16.88
CA GLU A 826 -35.62 29.52 -17.36
C GLU A 826 -34.55 30.20 -16.48
N GLU A 827 -34.63 30.01 -15.16
CA GLU A 827 -33.63 30.49 -14.18
C GLU A 827 -32.24 29.86 -14.40
N LYS A 828 -32.14 28.53 -14.54
CA LYS A 828 -30.86 27.85 -14.78
C LYS A 828 -30.25 28.23 -16.14
N ASN A 829 -31.06 28.55 -17.16
CA ASN A 829 -30.57 29.06 -18.45
C ASN A 829 -30.01 30.49 -18.35
N VAL A 830 -30.63 31.38 -17.55
CA VAL A 830 -30.09 32.71 -17.27
C VAL A 830 -28.75 32.60 -16.54
N LEU A 831 -28.69 31.80 -15.47
CA LEU A 831 -27.46 31.54 -14.71
C LEU A 831 -26.35 30.94 -15.58
N MET A 832 -26.68 30.00 -16.48
CA MET A 832 -25.72 29.42 -17.42
C MET A 832 -25.17 30.49 -18.38
N THR A 833 -25.98 31.45 -18.80
CA THR A 833 -25.56 32.55 -19.68
C THR A 833 -24.64 33.53 -18.93
N GLU A 834 -24.95 33.85 -17.68
CA GLU A 834 -24.14 34.69 -16.80
C GLU A 834 -22.79 34.03 -16.44
N MET A 835 -22.80 32.73 -16.14
CA MET A 835 -21.58 31.93 -15.96
C MET A 835 -20.73 31.85 -17.22
N GLN A 836 -21.35 31.83 -18.41
CA GLN A 836 -20.61 31.91 -19.68
C GLN A 836 -20.00 33.30 -19.92
N SER A 837 -20.66 34.40 -19.53
CA SER A 837 -20.07 35.74 -19.61
C SER A 837 -18.86 35.86 -18.68
N THR A 838 -19.06 35.57 -17.40
CA THR A 838 -18.00 35.66 -16.37
C THR A 838 -16.84 34.70 -16.63
N PHE A 839 -17.08 33.51 -17.18
CA PHE A 839 -15.99 32.62 -17.64
C PHE A 839 -15.20 33.23 -18.80
N ASN A 840 -15.86 33.86 -19.78
CA ASN A 840 -15.17 34.53 -20.89
C ASN A 840 -14.38 35.77 -20.41
N GLU A 841 -14.93 36.53 -19.45
CA GLU A 841 -14.26 37.68 -18.82
C GLU A 841 -13.01 37.23 -18.03
N LEU A 842 -13.13 36.22 -17.17
CA LEU A 842 -12.00 35.62 -16.44
C LEU A 842 -10.96 35.00 -17.38
N LYS A 843 -11.38 34.41 -18.50
CA LYS A 843 -10.46 33.90 -19.53
C LYS A 843 -9.70 35.03 -20.21
N LEU A 844 -10.38 36.14 -20.54
CA LEU A 844 -9.74 37.33 -21.12
C LEU A 844 -8.78 37.99 -20.14
N GLU A 845 -9.12 38.07 -18.85
CA GLU A 845 -8.21 38.54 -17.81
C GLU A 845 -7.01 37.59 -17.67
N HIS A 846 -7.22 36.27 -17.67
CA HIS A 846 -6.12 35.30 -17.60
C HIS A 846 -5.18 35.38 -18.81
N GLU A 847 -5.71 35.48 -20.03
CA GLU A 847 -4.91 35.72 -21.25
C GLU A 847 -4.15 37.05 -21.19
N TYR A 848 -4.75 38.10 -20.60
CA TYR A 848 -4.09 39.39 -20.41
C TYR A 848 -2.98 39.33 -19.36
N GLN A 849 -3.20 38.66 -18.22
CA GLN A 849 -2.22 38.43 -17.17
C GLN A 849 -1.04 37.57 -17.65
N LEU A 850 -1.29 36.57 -18.52
CA LEU A 850 -0.24 35.83 -19.22
C LEU A 850 0.58 36.76 -20.12
N ARG A 851 -0.05 37.55 -20.99
CA ARG A 851 0.66 38.51 -21.87
C ARG A 851 1.48 39.54 -21.09
N LEU A 852 1.00 40.02 -19.93
CA LEU A 852 1.78 40.90 -19.04
C LEU A 852 3.00 40.20 -18.45
N LYS A 853 2.87 38.93 -18.04
CA LYS A 853 4.00 38.12 -17.58
C LYS A 853 5.01 37.87 -18.70
N ASP A 854 4.55 37.46 -19.88
CA ASP A 854 5.38 37.21 -21.06
C ASP A 854 6.15 38.47 -21.48
N LEU A 855 5.51 39.63 -21.48
CA LEU A 855 6.17 40.93 -21.69
C LEU A 855 7.24 41.19 -20.62
N SER A 856 6.91 41.00 -19.33
CA SER A 856 7.86 41.21 -18.23
C SER A 856 9.05 40.24 -18.26
N PHE A 857 8.87 39.00 -18.73
CA PHE A 857 9.95 38.04 -18.95
C PHE A 857 10.77 38.40 -20.19
N THR A 858 10.12 38.85 -21.27
CA THR A 858 10.79 39.33 -22.48
C THR A 858 11.67 40.54 -22.20
N ASP A 859 11.23 41.49 -21.38
CA ASP A 859 12.02 42.68 -21.03
C ASP A 859 13.15 42.35 -20.05
N LYS A 860 12.94 41.48 -19.06
CA LYS A 860 14.03 40.92 -18.23
C LYS A 860 15.06 40.15 -19.05
N LEU A 861 14.63 39.41 -20.08
CA LEU A 861 15.54 38.71 -20.99
C LEU A 861 16.37 39.70 -21.82
N LYS A 862 15.81 40.84 -22.24
CA LYS A 862 16.59 41.92 -22.90
C LYS A 862 17.60 42.54 -21.95
N GLU A 863 17.19 42.93 -20.74
CA GLU A 863 18.06 43.52 -19.71
C GLU A 863 19.22 42.58 -19.35
N LEU A 864 18.94 41.29 -19.19
CA LEU A 864 19.95 40.26 -18.91
C LEU A 864 20.85 39.99 -20.13
N THR A 865 20.31 40.05 -21.35
CA THR A 865 21.11 39.93 -22.59
C THR A 865 22.01 41.14 -22.80
N GLU A 866 21.54 42.35 -22.50
CA GLU A 866 22.31 43.58 -22.62
C GLU A 866 23.43 43.64 -21.57
N THR A 867 23.14 43.32 -20.31
CA THR A 867 24.16 43.25 -19.25
C THR A 867 25.23 42.21 -19.55
N TYR A 868 24.87 40.98 -19.96
CA TYR A 868 25.88 40.01 -20.41
C TYR A 868 26.63 40.46 -21.68
N SER A 869 26.00 41.19 -22.59
CA SER A 869 26.69 41.77 -23.76
C SER A 869 27.71 42.83 -23.34
N GLN A 870 27.37 43.69 -22.37
CA GLN A 870 28.27 44.68 -21.80
C GLN A 870 29.42 44.04 -21.01
N GLU A 871 29.17 42.96 -20.26
CA GLU A 871 30.24 42.17 -19.61
C GLU A 871 31.16 41.51 -20.63
N ILE A 872 30.63 40.91 -21.70
CA ILE A 872 31.42 40.33 -22.79
C ILE A 872 32.24 41.41 -23.52
N GLU A 873 31.69 42.61 -23.74
CA GLU A 873 32.44 43.75 -24.31
C GLU A 873 33.54 44.22 -23.35
N GLY A 874 33.24 44.36 -22.06
CA GLY A 874 34.19 44.70 -21.01
C GLY A 874 35.32 43.67 -20.88
N LEU A 875 35.03 42.38 -20.98
CA LEU A 875 36.01 41.29 -20.97
C LEU A 875 36.87 41.28 -22.24
N LYS A 876 36.33 41.60 -23.43
CA LYS A 876 37.13 41.80 -24.64
C LYS A 876 38.09 42.98 -24.50
N ILE A 877 37.61 44.11 -23.96
CA ILE A 877 38.42 45.31 -23.72
C ILE A 877 39.49 45.04 -22.67
N LEU A 878 39.15 44.36 -21.57
CA LEU A 878 40.12 43.93 -20.57
C LEU A 878 41.16 42.97 -21.17
N THR A 879 40.73 42.03 -22.02
CA THR A 879 41.63 41.10 -22.72
C THR A 879 42.55 41.82 -23.70
N SER A 880 42.09 42.84 -24.42
CA SER A 880 42.94 43.61 -25.34
C SER A 880 43.90 44.52 -24.58
N VAL A 881 43.46 45.16 -23.48
CA VAL A 881 44.33 45.92 -22.58
C VAL A 881 45.39 45.01 -21.96
N LEU A 882 45.01 43.85 -21.40
CA LEU A 882 45.94 42.86 -20.83
C LEU A 882 46.92 42.31 -21.87
N ARG A 883 46.52 42.15 -23.14
CA ARG A 883 47.48 41.89 -24.23
C ARG A 883 48.46 43.06 -24.37
N THR A 884 48.01 44.30 -24.55
CA THR A 884 48.94 45.44 -24.66
C THR A 884 49.78 45.72 -23.41
N VAL A 885 49.39 45.22 -22.24
CA VAL A 885 50.22 45.22 -21.02
C VAL A 885 51.25 44.10 -21.09
N LYS A 886 50.83 42.86 -21.36
CA LYS A 886 51.72 41.72 -21.61
C LYS A 886 52.76 42.04 -22.67
N ASP A 887 52.36 42.57 -23.83
CA ASP A 887 53.26 42.90 -24.93
C ASP A 887 54.29 43.98 -24.52
N LYS A 888 53.91 44.92 -23.64
CA LYS A 888 54.83 45.91 -23.05
C LYS A 888 55.70 45.35 -21.95
N GLU A 889 55.21 44.37 -21.19
CA GLU A 889 55.97 43.67 -20.16
C GLU A 889 56.94 42.66 -20.78
N GLU A 890 56.61 42.07 -21.94
CA GLU A 890 57.51 41.28 -22.78
C GLU A 890 58.55 42.17 -23.44
N VAL A 891 58.20 43.31 -24.05
CA VAL A 891 59.19 44.28 -24.55
C VAL A 891 60.09 44.78 -23.42
N LYS A 892 59.55 45.06 -22.22
CA LYS A 892 60.38 45.39 -21.05
C LYS A 892 61.24 44.22 -20.59
N HIS A 893 60.76 42.99 -20.62
CA HIS A 893 61.59 41.82 -20.33
C HIS A 893 62.64 41.60 -21.43
N GLU A 894 62.39 41.95 -22.69
CA GLU A 894 63.39 41.93 -23.74
C GLU A 894 64.41 43.06 -23.57
N GLU A 895 64.00 44.26 -23.15
CA GLU A 895 64.89 45.37 -22.79
C GLU A 895 65.70 45.07 -21.52
N GLU A 896 65.09 44.47 -20.49
CA GLU A 896 65.76 44.04 -19.25
C GLU A 896 66.63 42.81 -19.49
N VAL A 897 66.26 41.87 -20.37
CA VAL A 897 67.13 40.75 -20.79
C VAL A 897 68.21 41.21 -21.77
N MET A 898 68.00 42.25 -22.58
CA MET A 898 69.05 42.94 -23.34
C MET A 898 70.01 43.65 -22.39
N HIS A 899 69.50 44.39 -21.40
CA HIS A 899 70.29 45.08 -20.40
C HIS A 899 71.05 44.08 -19.53
N VAL A 900 70.43 42.99 -19.08
CA VAL A 900 71.08 41.89 -18.38
C VAL A 900 72.06 41.17 -19.29
N LYS A 901 71.81 40.96 -20.59
CA LYS A 901 72.82 40.43 -21.53
C LYS A 901 73.96 41.42 -21.82
N ALA A 902 73.72 42.72 -21.69
CA ALA A 902 74.73 43.76 -21.89
C ALA A 902 75.55 44.01 -20.62
N THR A 903 74.95 43.97 -19.43
CA THR A 903 75.67 44.03 -18.15
C THR A 903 76.30 42.69 -17.82
N HIS A 904 75.62 41.55 -18.01
CA HIS A 904 76.27 40.23 -17.98
C HIS A 904 77.28 40.08 -19.12
N GLY A 905 77.14 40.83 -20.21
CA GLY A 905 78.13 40.93 -21.30
C GLY A 905 79.34 41.80 -20.94
N GLN A 906 79.15 42.88 -20.17
CA GLN A 906 80.22 43.69 -19.60
C GLN A 906 80.87 43.01 -18.39
N GLU A 907 80.11 42.24 -17.60
CA GLU A 907 80.62 41.34 -16.58
C GLU A 907 81.32 40.16 -17.23
N LEU A 908 80.81 39.58 -18.34
CA LEU A 908 81.57 38.62 -19.12
C LEU A 908 82.82 39.29 -19.67
N HIS A 909 82.79 40.55 -20.11
CA HIS A 909 83.97 41.20 -20.64
C HIS A 909 84.96 41.66 -19.54
N GLU A 910 84.49 41.94 -18.32
CA GLU A 910 85.32 42.14 -17.13
C GLU A 910 85.86 40.82 -16.59
N ILE A 911 85.08 39.75 -16.64
CA ILE A 911 85.48 38.39 -16.26
C ILE A 911 86.40 37.83 -17.33
N GLU A 912 86.21 38.11 -18.62
CA GLU A 912 87.13 37.88 -19.74
C GLU A 912 88.30 38.85 -19.70
N SER A 913 88.24 40.01 -19.06
CA SER A 913 89.40 40.91 -18.91
C SER A 913 90.23 40.53 -17.68
N LYS A 914 89.58 40.06 -16.61
CA LYS A 914 90.22 39.44 -15.44
C LYS A 914 90.75 38.05 -15.80
N TYR A 915 89.99 37.23 -16.52
CA TYR A 915 90.49 36.00 -17.14
C TYR A 915 91.52 36.32 -18.21
N ASN A 916 91.37 37.24 -19.16
CA ASN A 916 92.46 37.57 -20.09
C ASN A 916 93.64 38.28 -19.41
N SER A 917 93.54 38.76 -18.15
CA SER A 917 94.70 39.21 -17.37
C SER A 917 95.34 38.06 -16.59
N GLN A 918 94.54 37.12 -16.06
CA GLN A 918 95.02 35.90 -15.40
C GLN A 918 95.50 34.86 -16.40
N LEU A 919 94.93 34.85 -17.60
CA LEU A 919 95.27 34.11 -18.81
C LEU A 919 96.23 34.92 -19.66
N MET A 920 96.50 36.22 -19.45
CA MET A 920 97.75 36.82 -19.95
C MET A 920 98.89 36.48 -18.99
N ALA A 921 98.68 36.51 -17.67
CA ALA A 921 99.70 36.08 -16.72
C ALA A 921 99.98 34.56 -16.81
N GLU A 922 98.95 33.74 -17.02
CA GLU A 922 99.10 32.32 -17.33
C GLU A 922 99.36 32.06 -18.82
N TYR A 923 99.12 32.98 -19.78
CA TYR A 923 99.62 32.84 -21.17
C TYR A 923 101.06 33.30 -21.28
N ASP A 924 101.58 34.21 -20.46
CA ASP A 924 103.02 34.51 -20.40
C ASP A 924 103.76 33.30 -19.81
N LYS A 925 103.27 32.76 -18.68
CA LYS A 925 103.76 31.48 -18.13
C LYS A 925 103.51 30.30 -19.06
N PHE A 926 102.40 30.27 -19.79
CA PHE A 926 102.12 29.24 -20.80
C PHE A 926 102.82 29.54 -22.12
N GLN A 927 103.40 30.72 -22.40
CA GLN A 927 104.25 30.95 -23.57
C GLN A 927 105.69 30.59 -23.23
N GLU A 928 106.15 30.87 -22.01
CA GLU A 928 107.36 30.26 -21.46
C GLU A 928 107.21 28.73 -21.42
N ALA A 929 106.12 28.22 -20.85
CA ALA A 929 105.89 26.79 -20.79
C ALA A 929 105.51 26.16 -22.14
N GLN A 930 104.92 26.86 -23.11
CA GLN A 930 104.62 26.35 -24.47
C GLN A 930 105.83 26.49 -25.39
N THR A 931 106.75 27.42 -25.17
CA THR A 931 108.05 27.37 -25.87
C THR A 931 108.94 26.26 -25.29
N LEU A 932 108.98 26.10 -23.97
CA LEU A 932 109.66 24.99 -23.31
C LEU A 932 109.02 23.63 -23.65
N MET A 933 107.68 23.56 -23.66
CA MET A 933 106.89 22.40 -24.05
C MET A 933 106.89 22.19 -25.56
N ALA A 934 107.07 23.20 -26.41
CA ALA A 934 107.27 22.99 -27.85
C ALA A 934 108.66 22.41 -28.12
N MET A 935 109.72 22.87 -27.44
CA MET A 935 111.04 22.24 -27.52
C MET A 935 111.00 20.80 -27.01
N HIS A 936 110.42 20.58 -25.82
CA HIS A 936 110.20 19.22 -25.31
C HIS A 936 109.28 18.40 -26.23
N GLN A 937 108.23 18.98 -26.83
CA GLN A 937 107.35 18.29 -27.76
C GLN A 937 107.97 18.08 -29.13
N GLU A 938 109.00 18.80 -29.56
CA GLU A 938 109.69 18.45 -30.81
C GLU A 938 110.53 17.19 -30.61
N ASP A 939 111.27 17.10 -29.50
CA ASP A 939 111.95 15.86 -29.06
C ASP A 939 110.96 14.72 -28.77
N TRP A 940 109.89 14.99 -28.00
CA TRP A 940 108.86 14.00 -27.70
C TRP A 940 108.00 13.66 -28.91
N LEU A 941 107.77 14.53 -29.91
CA LEU A 941 107.12 14.16 -31.17
C LEU A 941 108.08 13.40 -32.10
N GLY A 942 109.39 13.56 -31.97
CA GLY A 942 110.36 12.64 -32.56
C GLY A 942 110.16 11.23 -31.99
N GLN A 943 110.27 11.10 -30.67
CA GLN A 943 110.08 9.81 -29.96
C GLN A 943 108.67 9.25 -30.14
N VAL A 944 107.62 10.08 -30.08
CA VAL A 944 106.22 9.67 -30.25
C VAL A 944 105.91 9.37 -31.71
N LYS A 945 106.54 9.98 -32.73
CA LYS A 945 106.36 9.51 -34.12
C LYS A 945 107.08 8.19 -34.39
N GLU A 946 108.22 7.94 -33.75
CA GLU A 946 108.88 6.63 -33.82
C GLU A 946 108.08 5.56 -33.07
N PHE A 947 107.58 5.88 -31.86
CA PHE A 947 106.65 5.04 -31.13
C PHE A 947 105.29 4.90 -31.81
N GLU A 948 104.75 5.91 -32.50
CA GLU A 948 103.51 5.83 -33.29
C GLU A 948 103.77 5.03 -34.56
N PHE A 949 104.93 5.09 -35.20
CA PHE A 949 105.23 4.20 -36.32
C PHE A 949 105.31 2.74 -35.85
N ILE A 950 105.98 2.48 -34.72
CA ILE A 950 106.04 1.14 -34.09
C ILE A 950 104.67 0.70 -33.58
N THR A 951 103.91 1.58 -32.95
CA THR A 951 102.62 1.27 -32.31
C THR A 951 101.47 1.29 -33.30
N GLN A 952 101.52 2.04 -34.40
CA GLN A 952 100.58 1.96 -35.52
C GLN A 952 100.87 0.73 -36.37
N LYS A 953 102.14 0.30 -36.48
CA LYS A 953 102.46 -1.02 -37.02
C LYS A 953 101.95 -2.13 -36.11
N MET A 954 102.25 -2.08 -34.81
CA MET A 954 101.68 -3.04 -33.85
C MET A 954 100.16 -2.90 -33.69
N LEU A 955 99.57 -1.74 -33.99
CA LEU A 955 98.11 -1.57 -34.06
C LEU A 955 97.59 -2.16 -35.36
N GLN A 956 98.28 -2.08 -36.50
CA GLN A 956 97.88 -2.82 -37.70
C GLN A 956 98.05 -4.32 -37.51
N ASP A 957 99.12 -4.78 -36.85
CA ASP A 957 99.33 -6.19 -36.51
C ASP A 957 98.29 -6.67 -35.47
N THR A 958 98.02 -5.91 -34.41
CA THR A 958 97.00 -6.28 -33.39
C THR A 958 95.57 -5.95 -33.81
N GLN A 959 95.32 -5.06 -34.77
CA GLN A 959 94.01 -4.83 -35.40
C GLN A 959 93.78 -5.84 -36.52
N ALA A 960 94.82 -6.37 -37.17
CA ALA A 960 94.70 -7.60 -37.95
C ALA A 960 94.51 -8.82 -37.04
N GLU A 961 95.14 -8.86 -35.86
CA GLU A 961 94.90 -9.90 -34.85
C GLU A 961 93.51 -9.77 -34.20
N TYR A 962 93.00 -8.55 -33.98
CA TYR A 962 91.66 -8.30 -33.48
C TYR A 962 90.60 -8.41 -34.57
N GLU A 963 90.89 -8.08 -35.82
CA GLU A 963 90.05 -8.48 -36.95
C GLU A 963 90.08 -9.98 -37.16
N ASN A 964 91.18 -10.68 -36.86
CA ASN A 964 91.19 -12.15 -36.87
C ASN A 964 90.48 -12.72 -35.65
N LYS A 965 90.57 -12.11 -34.46
CA LYS A 965 89.79 -12.50 -33.26
C LYS A 965 88.33 -12.10 -33.38
N LEU A 966 87.98 -11.08 -34.16
CA LEU A 966 86.61 -10.64 -34.43
C LEU A 966 86.06 -11.27 -35.72
N LYS A 967 86.89 -11.79 -36.63
CA LYS A 967 86.51 -12.79 -37.65
C LYS A 967 86.41 -14.17 -37.05
N LEU A 968 87.19 -14.52 -36.03
CA LEU A 968 87.01 -15.76 -35.25
C LEU A 968 85.80 -15.64 -34.33
N LYS A 969 85.56 -14.50 -33.68
CA LYS A 969 84.35 -14.27 -32.87
C LYS A 969 83.13 -13.85 -33.68
N SER A 970 83.24 -13.34 -34.91
CA SER A 970 82.10 -13.27 -35.83
C SER A 970 81.88 -14.61 -36.53
N ALA A 971 82.92 -15.40 -36.81
CA ALA A 971 82.73 -16.79 -37.25
C ALA A 971 82.25 -17.69 -36.11
N GLU A 972 82.52 -17.39 -34.84
CA GLU A 972 82.04 -18.14 -33.67
C GLU A 972 80.72 -17.56 -33.14
N ILE A 973 80.39 -16.28 -33.35
CA ILE A 973 79.01 -15.78 -33.24
C ILE A 973 78.20 -16.30 -34.42
N SER A 974 78.73 -16.39 -35.64
CA SER A 974 78.07 -17.09 -36.75
C SER A 974 78.08 -18.60 -36.56
N ARG A 975 79.02 -19.20 -35.81
CA ARG A 975 78.95 -20.62 -35.42
C ARG A 975 78.01 -20.82 -34.25
N LEU A 976 77.81 -19.86 -33.34
CA LEU A 976 76.82 -19.92 -32.27
C LEU A 976 75.44 -19.41 -32.72
N GLN A 977 75.35 -18.69 -33.84
CA GLN A 977 74.11 -18.37 -34.54
C GLN A 977 73.77 -19.46 -35.54
N GLU A 978 74.75 -20.14 -36.15
CA GLU A 978 74.53 -21.36 -36.93
C GLU A 978 74.39 -22.57 -36.02
N GLU A 979 74.95 -22.62 -34.81
CA GLU A 979 74.59 -23.59 -33.77
C GLU A 979 73.26 -23.18 -33.13
N MET A 980 72.91 -21.91 -32.90
CA MET A 980 71.52 -21.57 -32.54
C MET A 980 70.54 -21.77 -33.70
N ARG A 981 70.96 -21.80 -34.96
CA ARG A 981 70.10 -22.04 -36.14
C ARG A 981 70.13 -23.49 -36.57
N GLN A 982 71.15 -24.27 -36.23
CA GLN A 982 71.16 -25.72 -36.23
C GLN A 982 70.36 -26.18 -35.03
N ASP A 983 70.66 -25.82 -33.79
CA ASP A 983 69.79 -26.05 -32.63
C ASP A 983 68.36 -25.56 -32.90
N SER A 984 68.10 -24.39 -33.50
CA SER A 984 66.71 -23.98 -33.81
C SER A 984 66.11 -24.69 -35.02
N ASN A 985 66.88 -25.13 -36.02
CA ASN A 985 66.38 -25.98 -37.11
C ASN A 985 66.28 -27.46 -36.70
N GLU A 986 67.06 -27.94 -35.74
CA GLU A 986 67.07 -29.27 -35.17
C GLU A 986 66.05 -29.34 -34.03
N PHE A 987 65.73 -28.22 -33.36
CA PHE A 987 64.59 -28.09 -32.45
C PHE A 987 63.31 -27.78 -33.22
N ALA A 988 63.37 -27.17 -34.42
CA ALA A 988 62.23 -27.09 -35.34
C ALA A 988 62.04 -28.39 -36.14
N GLU A 989 63.10 -29.13 -36.48
CA GLU A 989 63.02 -30.48 -37.02
C GLU A 989 62.78 -31.51 -35.91
N MET A 990 63.09 -31.26 -34.64
CA MET A 990 62.66 -32.10 -33.51
C MET A 990 61.26 -31.73 -33.05
N ILE A 991 60.80 -30.48 -33.18
CA ILE A 991 59.37 -30.15 -33.04
C ILE A 991 58.63 -30.79 -34.21
N ARG A 992 59.06 -30.60 -35.46
CA ARG A 992 58.41 -31.21 -36.62
C ARG A 992 58.57 -32.74 -36.65
N GLN A 993 59.64 -33.33 -36.15
CA GLN A 993 59.77 -34.79 -35.97
C GLN A 993 58.99 -35.27 -34.76
N ASN A 994 58.81 -34.50 -33.67
CA ASN A 994 57.88 -34.89 -32.61
C ASN A 994 56.43 -34.64 -33.02
N GLU A 995 56.11 -33.70 -33.89
CA GLU A 995 54.76 -33.49 -34.43
C GLU A 995 54.45 -34.53 -35.50
N GLU A 996 55.40 -34.83 -36.41
CA GLU A 996 55.31 -35.97 -37.32
C GLU A 996 55.31 -37.28 -36.54
N ASP A 997 56.13 -37.50 -35.49
CA ASP A 997 56.12 -38.71 -34.66
C ASP A 997 54.92 -38.76 -33.70
N ILE A 998 54.31 -37.65 -33.29
CA ILE A 998 53.06 -37.66 -32.50
C ILE A 998 51.87 -37.90 -33.43
N ASP A 999 51.83 -37.33 -34.63
CA ASP A 999 50.79 -37.67 -35.62
C ASP A 999 51.00 -39.09 -36.17
N ILE A 1000 52.24 -39.56 -36.35
CA ILE A 1000 52.58 -40.93 -36.69
C ILE A 1000 52.37 -41.86 -35.50
N GLU A 1001 52.54 -41.45 -34.24
CA GLU A 1001 52.23 -42.26 -33.05
C GLU A 1001 50.72 -42.27 -32.75
N ILE A 1002 49.97 -41.22 -33.04
CA ILE A 1002 48.50 -41.20 -32.96
C ILE A 1002 47.90 -42.02 -34.10
N ALA A 1003 48.35 -41.81 -35.34
CA ALA A 1003 47.94 -42.63 -36.49
C ALA A 1003 48.40 -44.09 -36.33
N ASN A 1004 49.60 -44.34 -35.78
CA ASN A 1004 49.99 -45.68 -35.40
C ASN A 1004 49.21 -46.18 -34.20
N LEU A 1005 48.83 -45.40 -33.18
CA LEU A 1005 47.99 -45.91 -32.09
C LEU A 1005 46.64 -46.37 -32.66
N ILE A 1006 46.02 -45.58 -33.53
CA ILE A 1006 44.79 -45.95 -34.24
C ILE A 1006 45.02 -47.24 -35.06
N ASN A 1007 46.03 -47.26 -35.94
CA ASN A 1007 46.35 -48.41 -36.81
C ASN A 1007 46.85 -49.64 -36.04
N LYS A 1008 47.42 -49.48 -34.84
CA LYS A 1008 47.93 -50.52 -33.91
C LYS A 1008 46.83 -50.99 -32.97
N TYR A 1009 45.79 -50.20 -32.68
CA TYR A 1009 44.55 -50.67 -32.08
C TYR A 1009 43.69 -51.43 -33.11
N GLU A 1010 43.61 -50.97 -34.37
CA GLU A 1010 42.99 -51.76 -35.45
C GLU A 1010 43.78 -53.04 -35.77
N LYS A 1011 45.11 -52.97 -35.85
CA LYS A 1011 45.96 -54.17 -36.06
C LYS A 1011 45.99 -55.08 -34.85
N LYS A 1012 45.94 -54.60 -33.60
CA LYS A 1012 45.63 -55.46 -32.44
C LYS A 1012 44.30 -56.16 -32.67
N LEU A 1013 43.23 -55.42 -32.98
CA LEU A 1013 41.88 -55.99 -33.16
C LEU A 1013 41.75 -56.98 -34.34
N ARG A 1014 42.62 -56.91 -35.36
CA ARG A 1014 42.75 -57.91 -36.43
C ARG A 1014 43.68 -59.06 -36.07
N ILE A 1015 44.94 -58.77 -35.72
CA ILE A 1015 45.97 -59.78 -35.46
C ILE A 1015 45.63 -60.61 -34.22
N GLU A 1016 45.00 -60.04 -33.18
CA GLU A 1016 44.57 -60.82 -32.00
C GLU A 1016 43.38 -61.74 -32.32
N LYS A 1017 42.56 -61.44 -33.34
CA LYS A 1017 41.56 -62.37 -33.87
C LYS A 1017 42.22 -63.48 -34.70
N ASP A 1018 43.15 -63.13 -35.57
CA ASP A 1018 43.80 -64.08 -36.48
C ASP A 1018 44.83 -64.98 -35.75
N GLU A 1019 45.58 -64.46 -34.78
CA GLU A 1019 46.46 -65.25 -33.89
C GLU A 1019 45.67 -65.94 -32.78
N GLY A 1020 44.51 -65.42 -32.36
CA GLY A 1020 43.54 -66.19 -31.58
C GLY A 1020 43.06 -67.46 -32.31
N ALA A 1021 43.03 -67.43 -33.64
CA ALA A 1021 42.84 -68.60 -34.48
C ALA A 1021 44.16 -69.39 -34.73
N ARG A 1022 45.29 -68.72 -34.96
CA ARG A 1022 46.58 -69.36 -35.25
C ARG A 1022 47.18 -70.12 -34.06
N LEU A 1023 47.08 -69.58 -32.83
CA LEU A 1023 47.52 -70.21 -31.59
C LEU A 1023 46.70 -71.46 -31.23
N LYS A 1024 45.44 -71.55 -31.70
CA LYS A 1024 44.66 -72.80 -31.67
C LYS A 1024 45.22 -73.88 -32.61
N GLY A 1025 45.86 -73.48 -33.72
CA GLY A 1025 46.57 -74.38 -34.64
C GLY A 1025 47.99 -74.74 -34.16
N GLU A 1026 48.78 -73.75 -33.77
CA GLU A 1026 50.21 -73.92 -33.46
C GLU A 1026 50.47 -74.65 -32.13
N ASN A 1027 49.52 -74.66 -31.18
CA ASN A 1027 49.54 -75.60 -30.05
C ASN A 1027 49.58 -77.07 -30.52
N GLY A 1028 48.99 -77.38 -31.68
CA GLY A 1028 49.11 -78.70 -32.33
C GLY A 1028 50.48 -79.00 -32.93
N ILE A 1029 51.29 -77.96 -33.21
CA ILE A 1029 52.62 -78.08 -33.85
C ILE A 1029 53.75 -78.05 -32.80
N MET A 1030 53.63 -77.21 -31.76
CA MET A 1030 54.55 -77.21 -30.61
C MET A 1030 54.67 -78.61 -29.98
N ARG A 1031 53.54 -79.32 -29.87
CA ARG A 1031 53.46 -80.71 -29.39
C ARG A 1031 54.20 -81.74 -30.27
N LYS A 1032 54.59 -81.38 -31.50
CA LYS A 1032 55.47 -82.19 -32.36
C LYS A 1032 56.95 -81.77 -32.24
N LYS A 1033 57.25 -80.47 -32.23
CA LYS A 1033 58.64 -79.97 -32.12
C LYS A 1033 59.32 -80.30 -30.78
N PHE A 1034 58.55 -80.46 -29.70
CA PHE A 1034 59.07 -80.91 -28.40
C PHE A 1034 59.78 -82.28 -28.49
N ASN A 1035 59.30 -83.18 -29.35
CA ASN A 1035 59.89 -84.51 -29.54
C ASN A 1035 61.25 -84.44 -30.27
N THR A 1036 61.44 -83.49 -31.20
CA THR A 1036 62.75 -83.26 -31.84
C THR A 1036 63.76 -82.63 -30.88
N LEU A 1037 63.34 -81.68 -30.04
CA LEU A 1037 64.19 -81.10 -28.98
C LEU A 1037 64.68 -82.14 -27.96
N THR A 1038 64.00 -83.28 -27.83
CA THR A 1038 64.46 -84.38 -26.97
C THR A 1038 65.68 -85.11 -27.55
N LYS A 1039 65.89 -85.05 -28.88
CA LYS A 1039 66.94 -85.80 -29.58
C LYS A 1039 68.29 -85.09 -29.56
N ASP A 1040 68.32 -83.80 -29.91
CA ASP A 1040 69.54 -82.99 -29.99
C ASP A 1040 70.22 -82.80 -28.60
N ILE A 1041 69.46 -83.05 -27.53
CA ILE A 1041 69.94 -83.10 -26.14
C ILE A 1041 70.82 -84.32 -25.85
N ASP A 1042 70.68 -85.42 -26.61
CA ASP A 1042 71.54 -86.61 -26.44
C ASP A 1042 72.84 -86.50 -27.25
N ASP A 1043 72.81 -85.95 -28.47
CA ASP A 1043 74.02 -85.79 -29.30
C ASP A 1043 75.07 -84.90 -28.59
N ASN A 1044 74.66 -83.76 -28.04
CA ASN A 1044 75.56 -82.82 -27.34
C ASN A 1044 76.18 -83.37 -26.05
N LYS A 1045 75.59 -84.40 -25.42
CA LYS A 1045 76.21 -85.07 -24.26
C LYS A 1045 77.49 -85.81 -24.64
N SER A 1046 77.56 -86.36 -25.86
CA SER A 1046 78.73 -87.11 -26.35
C SER A 1046 79.96 -86.22 -26.60
N GLU A 1047 79.76 -84.92 -26.85
CA GLU A 1047 80.86 -83.97 -27.06
C GLU A 1047 81.48 -83.50 -25.73
N ILE A 1048 80.64 -83.32 -24.71
CA ILE A 1048 81.07 -83.07 -23.31
C ILE A 1048 81.93 -84.21 -22.76
N GLU A 1049 81.71 -85.44 -23.22
CA GLU A 1049 82.46 -86.62 -22.76
C GLU A 1049 83.90 -86.65 -23.30
N LYS A 1050 84.15 -86.16 -24.52
CA LYS A 1050 85.50 -86.11 -25.11
C LYS A 1050 86.45 -85.15 -24.39
N MET A 1051 86.01 -83.92 -24.12
CA MET A 1051 86.89 -82.89 -23.53
C MET A 1051 87.38 -83.25 -22.11
N ARG A 1052 86.61 -84.06 -21.37
CA ARG A 1052 86.97 -84.60 -20.05
C ARG A 1052 88.10 -85.63 -20.05
N ASP A 1053 88.47 -86.21 -21.20
CA ASP A 1053 89.57 -87.16 -21.27
C ASP A 1053 90.93 -86.49 -21.57
N ASP A 1054 90.94 -85.29 -22.15
CA ASP A 1054 92.16 -84.49 -22.30
C ASP A 1054 92.52 -83.74 -21.01
N GLU A 1055 91.53 -83.32 -20.21
CA GLU A 1055 91.68 -82.81 -18.84
C GLU A 1055 92.52 -83.75 -17.95
N LYS A 1056 92.38 -85.07 -18.13
CA LYS A 1056 93.10 -86.10 -17.35
C LYS A 1056 94.57 -86.25 -17.72
N LYS A 1057 94.94 -86.01 -18.98
CA LYS A 1057 96.30 -86.28 -19.50
C LYS A 1057 97.31 -85.23 -19.03
N LEU A 1058 96.94 -83.95 -19.09
CA LEU A 1058 97.81 -82.84 -18.71
C LEU A 1058 98.16 -82.85 -17.20
N ASN A 1059 97.18 -83.16 -16.34
CA ASN A 1059 97.36 -83.23 -14.90
C ASN A 1059 98.35 -84.34 -14.45
N PHE A 1060 98.52 -85.42 -15.24
CA PHE A 1060 99.45 -86.50 -14.92
C PHE A 1060 100.93 -86.09 -15.10
N VAL A 1061 101.23 -85.26 -16.10
CA VAL A 1061 102.62 -84.89 -16.46
C VAL A 1061 103.24 -83.99 -15.39
N ILE A 1062 102.53 -82.95 -14.96
CA ILE A 1062 103.07 -81.93 -14.03
C ILE A 1062 103.32 -82.54 -12.64
N SER A 1063 102.40 -83.37 -12.14
CA SER A 1063 102.53 -84.06 -10.84
C SER A 1063 103.72 -85.05 -10.75
N THR A 1064 104.32 -85.39 -11.90
CA THR A 1064 105.53 -86.22 -11.94
C THR A 1064 106.79 -85.39 -11.64
N LEU A 1065 106.90 -84.17 -12.18
CA LEU A 1065 108.06 -83.29 -12.00
C LEU A 1065 108.17 -82.76 -10.56
N GLU A 1066 107.03 -82.55 -9.88
CA GLU A 1066 107.01 -82.14 -8.46
C GLU A 1066 107.64 -83.16 -7.49
N LYS A 1067 107.75 -84.44 -7.91
CA LYS A 1067 108.28 -85.51 -7.05
C LYS A 1067 109.80 -85.65 -7.09
N GLU A 1068 110.47 -85.28 -8.19
CA GLU A 1068 111.92 -85.50 -8.32
C GLU A 1068 112.75 -84.47 -7.55
N ILE A 1069 112.46 -83.17 -7.72
CA ILE A 1069 113.21 -82.09 -7.04
C ILE A 1069 113.08 -82.19 -5.52
N LEU A 1070 111.93 -82.66 -5.01
CA LEU A 1070 111.68 -82.85 -3.59
C LEU A 1070 112.52 -84.00 -2.99
N GLY A 1071 113.05 -84.91 -3.81
CA GLY A 1071 113.99 -85.96 -3.41
C GLY A 1071 115.39 -85.44 -3.07
N LEU A 1072 115.91 -84.46 -3.83
CA LEU A 1072 117.22 -83.86 -3.60
C LEU A 1072 117.31 -83.03 -2.30
N LYS A 1073 116.17 -82.74 -1.67
CA LYS A 1073 116.05 -82.08 -0.35
C LYS A 1073 116.69 -82.87 0.81
N LYS A 1074 117.20 -84.08 0.59
CA LYS A 1074 117.68 -85.00 1.65
C LYS A 1074 119.19 -85.17 1.83
N GLU A 1075 120.05 -84.74 0.91
CA GLU A 1075 121.49 -85.10 1.01
C GLU A 1075 122.42 -84.05 1.65
N VAL A 1076 122.11 -82.76 1.50
CA VAL A 1076 122.99 -81.66 1.98
C VAL A 1076 122.81 -81.37 3.49
N ASN A 1077 121.70 -81.79 4.10
CA ASN A 1077 121.11 -81.08 5.25
C ASN A 1077 120.78 -81.85 6.57
N SER A 1078 121.06 -83.13 6.88
CA SER A 1078 121.92 -84.20 6.38
C SER A 1078 123.43 -84.07 6.64
N LYS A 1079 124.30 -83.97 5.63
CA LYS A 1079 125.75 -84.22 5.81
C LYS A 1079 126.49 -83.18 6.68
N ASN A 1080 126.67 -83.56 7.96
CA ASN A 1080 127.81 -83.24 8.84
C ASN A 1080 127.88 -81.82 9.42
N THR A 1081 127.37 -81.47 10.62
CA THR A 1081 127.04 -82.24 11.86
C THR A 1081 128.12 -83.18 12.40
N VAL A 1082 129.27 -83.33 11.73
CA VAL A 1082 130.30 -84.37 12.04
C VAL A 1082 131.72 -83.77 12.13
N TYR A 1083 131.84 -82.44 12.28
CA TYR A 1083 133.14 -81.77 12.49
C TYR A 1083 133.01 -80.49 13.33
N PHE A 1084 132.58 -80.50 14.60
CA PHE A 1084 132.68 -81.55 15.62
C PHE A 1084 134.05 -82.24 15.75
N LYS A 1085 135.14 -81.48 15.55
CA LYS A 1085 136.45 -81.74 16.17
C LYS A 1085 137.40 -80.55 16.01
N LEU A 1086 138.29 -80.41 16.99
CA LEU A 1086 139.30 -79.35 17.17
C LEU A 1086 138.67 -77.98 17.53
N LYS A 1087 139.00 -77.38 18.68
CA LYS A 1087 140.31 -76.84 19.15
C LYS A 1087 140.69 -75.60 18.33
N LEU A 1088 141.04 -74.45 18.94
CA LEU A 1088 141.79 -74.26 20.20
C LEU A 1088 143.18 -74.92 20.15
N LEU A 1089 143.87 -74.64 19.04
CA LEU A 1089 145.11 -73.88 19.08
C LEU A 1089 144.83 -72.49 18.50
#